data_AF-A0A0W0RXL9-F1
#
_entry.id   AF-A0A0W0RXL9-F1
#
_cell.length_a   1.000
_cell.length_b   1.000
_cell.length_c   1.000
_cell.angle_alpha   90.00
_cell.angle_beta   90.00
_cell.angle_gamma   90.00
#
_symmetry.space_group_name_H-M   'P 1'
#
loop_
_entity.id
_entity.type
_entity.pdbx_description
1 polymer ?
#
loop_
_entity_poly.entity_id
_entity_poly.type
_entity_poly.pdbx_seq_one_letter_code
_entity_poly.pdbx_strand_id
1 'polypeptide(L)'
;MGKGIILRVPYGTELPHEVLQALEIRFPGYILETYHQKPDNHRSYERRINSFRNAFSFLLDAYPLPPQSSFLAKSTLEEYVGECKDSALEAKGSPDELHVELERYTAKLLEVIALVWGVSIKEAFELLNEAEQYDLMRHGRYDLATLTPMKLGEDDYIIQLDESLPPYYDQFLNELKQIKKEKYPKTPPWFYALNEYQQAYFCNLDRAIESPTEVVHDFNDFLLNWKSIKKKAISLVTDLQQIATGSSPLPAWFNQLSPHLREMMRILAADPYNLDKNLNQFKTLLTSENFKRECADTVGHISSIPQWYWVLPHHQQFFLGHVLKEFEREEDAVTFLSSRHRTLPLPANYAAHSLLAVSREGKIRELSKKRYRSSHIATRDGLEWPQAVQQRHSDSNLAKVMEHSKSEQLALLQTLISPIHAADYVPNWITDYLPTLPPDLELYKLARAAVERRAKTQAILQSNHPYNIAKRIYYTPSNDKDGLNLLAVAKKYVSSTPGLQTLLEQYKSVLESKPGTATIFDYAGRELFLSSLEQLIILAIGGYSYGSCVSGKDRKAIELIHTDAMILYKELYGSWPVFDELSDKKNRIRFVSLVADLYMSRHQHEHAGHNAPGSEGIKTPDWYLPEDIATEITKRLDNERALKEDDRIATDNEVKNIFIGGSKKVKEYLFPGNTLLCRLAARQLGKTNCNRLYDALHPLINEKSLFTPIDSGSRWSAVFFPEPPTSPDGIQKIFDLMQNPSAGKDNIVRVEKILQIALERPESDESRTEATNSVYGRLRAFLRPNNDALFPELVEKTVKEWSDLFTKSKESYLNEVNSL
;
A
#
# COMPACT_ATOMS: atom_id res chain seq x y z
N MET A 1 2.63 3.56 -21.63
CA MET A 1 1.76 4.63 -22.18
C MET A 1 2.05 5.90 -21.40
N GLY A 2 2.25 7.03 -22.08
CA GLY A 2 2.44 8.33 -21.41
C GLY A 2 1.08 8.95 -21.10
N LYS A 3 0.72 9.04 -19.82
CA LYS A 3 -0.53 9.69 -19.36
C LYS A 3 -0.56 11.18 -19.71
N GLY A 4 0.61 11.75 -19.95
CA GLY A 4 0.87 13.17 -20.11
C GLY A 4 1.94 13.60 -19.11
N ILE A 5 2.18 14.91 -19.07
CA ILE A 5 3.17 15.52 -18.19
C ILE A 5 2.57 16.73 -17.49
N ILE A 6 2.88 16.86 -16.20
CA ILE A 6 2.56 18.04 -15.40
C ILE A 6 3.82 18.89 -15.33
N LEU A 7 3.74 20.13 -15.83
CA LEU A 7 4.78 21.13 -15.71
C LEU A 7 4.42 22.12 -14.59
N ARG A 8 5.13 22.01 -13.47
CA ARG A 8 4.99 22.89 -12.32
C ARG A 8 5.80 24.17 -12.52
N VAL A 9 5.15 25.31 -12.40
CA VAL A 9 5.72 26.66 -12.58
C VAL A 9 5.45 27.51 -11.33
N PRO A 10 6.41 28.33 -10.85
CA PRO A 10 6.19 29.11 -9.65
C PRO A 10 5.12 30.18 -9.89
N TYR A 11 4.28 30.42 -8.88
CA TYR A 11 3.22 31.42 -8.92
C TYR A 11 3.73 32.79 -9.32
N GLY A 12 3.04 33.43 -10.26
CA GLY A 12 3.39 34.76 -10.77
C GLY A 12 4.56 34.79 -11.76
N THR A 13 5.11 33.64 -12.16
CA THR A 13 6.15 33.59 -13.19
C THR A 13 5.53 33.68 -14.59
N GLU A 14 5.78 34.77 -15.29
CA GLU A 14 5.47 34.89 -16.72
C GLU A 14 6.62 34.26 -17.54
N LEU A 15 6.30 33.24 -18.31
CA LEU A 15 7.26 32.57 -19.19
C LEU A 15 7.26 33.24 -20.57
N PRO A 16 8.44 33.60 -21.13
CA PRO A 16 8.54 34.10 -22.50
C PRO A 16 7.93 33.12 -23.51
N HIS A 17 7.46 33.66 -24.63
CA HIS A 17 6.81 32.83 -25.66
C HIS A 17 7.76 31.76 -26.21
N GLU A 18 9.03 32.11 -26.37
CA GLU A 18 10.10 31.22 -26.84
C GLU A 18 10.33 30.06 -25.87
N VAL A 19 10.28 30.32 -24.57
CA VAL A 19 10.38 29.29 -23.52
C VAL A 19 9.16 28.36 -23.57
N LEU A 20 7.95 28.91 -23.69
CA LEU A 20 6.73 28.11 -23.81
C LEU A 20 6.76 27.22 -25.05
N GLN A 21 7.21 27.73 -26.20
CA GLN A 21 7.39 26.92 -27.42
C GLN A 21 8.40 25.79 -27.22
N ALA A 22 9.54 26.08 -26.58
CA ALA A 22 10.56 25.07 -26.31
C ALA A 22 10.04 23.97 -25.36
N LEU A 23 9.27 24.36 -24.35
CA LEU A 23 8.60 23.43 -23.44
C LEU A 23 7.58 22.57 -24.16
N GLU A 24 6.77 23.12 -25.07
CA GLU A 24 5.81 22.34 -25.87
C GLU A 24 6.52 21.34 -26.79
N ILE A 25 7.68 21.70 -27.35
CA ILE A 25 8.49 20.78 -28.16
C ILE A 25 9.05 19.65 -27.30
N ARG A 26 9.59 19.97 -26.11
CA ARG A 26 10.21 18.97 -25.24
C ARG A 26 9.20 18.10 -24.49
N PHE A 27 8.04 18.67 -24.19
CA PHE A 27 6.98 18.09 -23.36
C PHE A 27 5.61 18.27 -24.03
N PRO A 28 5.34 17.64 -25.20
CA PRO A 28 4.11 17.89 -25.95
C PRO A 28 2.83 17.66 -25.13
N GLY A 29 1.91 18.62 -25.17
CA GLY A 29 0.62 18.54 -24.47
C GLY A 29 0.71 18.63 -22.94
N TYR A 30 1.74 19.30 -22.41
CA TYR A 30 1.92 19.45 -20.97
C TYR A 30 0.77 20.22 -20.31
N ILE A 31 0.45 19.86 -19.08
CA ILE A 31 -0.51 20.59 -18.24
C ILE A 31 0.29 21.50 -17.32
N LEU A 32 -0.01 22.80 -17.35
CA LEU A 32 0.56 23.75 -16.41
C LEU A 32 -0.08 23.60 -15.04
N GLU A 33 0.77 23.52 -14.02
CA GLU A 33 0.37 23.58 -12.62
C GLU A 33 1.17 24.67 -11.92
N THR A 34 0.50 25.51 -11.13
CA THR A 34 1.18 26.55 -10.37
C THR A 34 1.57 26.04 -8.99
N TYR A 35 2.77 26.36 -8.52
CA TYR A 35 3.19 26.09 -7.14
C TYR A 35 3.66 27.35 -6.42
N HIS A 36 3.53 27.34 -5.10
CA HIS A 36 3.94 28.43 -4.22
C HIS A 36 5.19 28.06 -3.44
N GLN A 37 5.89 29.06 -2.90
CA GLN A 37 7.05 28.86 -2.03
C GLN A 37 6.65 28.16 -0.72
N LYS A 38 5.48 28.51 -0.16
CA LYS A 38 4.94 27.85 1.03
C LYS A 38 4.14 26.61 0.61
N PRO A 39 4.27 25.49 1.35
CA PRO A 39 3.46 24.29 1.10
C PRO A 39 1.96 24.59 1.26
N ASP A 40 1.15 24.01 0.37
CA ASP A 40 -0.31 24.04 0.49
C ASP A 40 -0.79 22.72 1.10
N ASN A 41 -0.81 22.66 2.42
CA ASN A 41 -1.22 21.47 3.17
C ASN A 41 -2.73 21.19 3.03
N HIS A 42 -3.53 22.20 2.67
CA HIS A 42 -4.96 22.01 2.38
C HIS A 42 -5.14 21.25 1.07
N ARG A 43 -4.37 21.58 0.03
CA ARG A 43 -4.33 20.80 -1.22
C ARG A 43 -3.97 19.33 -0.98
N SER A 44 -2.96 19.03 -0.15
CA SER A 44 -2.61 17.64 0.18
C SER A 44 -3.75 16.94 0.94
N TYR A 45 -4.37 17.61 1.90
CA TYR A 45 -5.54 17.10 2.60
C TYR A 45 -6.68 16.74 1.63
N GLU A 46 -7.09 17.65 0.74
CA GLU A 46 -8.16 17.40 -0.24
C GLU A 46 -7.82 16.23 -1.17
N ARG A 47 -6.57 16.14 -1.65
CA ARG A 47 -6.12 15.01 -2.47
C ARG A 47 -6.23 13.69 -1.73
N ARG A 48 -5.90 13.64 -0.44
CA ARG A 48 -6.01 12.42 0.37
C ARG A 48 -7.46 11.98 0.55
N ILE A 49 -8.35 12.91 0.89
CA ILE A 49 -9.79 12.66 1.01
C ILE A 49 -10.36 12.09 -0.30
N ASN A 50 -10.02 12.73 -1.43
CA ASN A 50 -10.47 12.30 -2.76
C ASN A 50 -9.91 10.93 -3.15
N SER A 51 -8.62 10.67 -2.89
CA SER A 51 -7.99 9.39 -3.18
C SER A 51 -8.65 8.25 -2.39
N PHE A 52 -8.96 8.46 -1.11
CA PHE A 52 -9.68 7.47 -0.31
C PHE A 52 -11.13 7.28 -0.68
N ARG A 53 -11.82 8.34 -1.13
CA ARG A 53 -13.12 8.16 -1.78
C ARG A 53 -12.93 7.20 -2.96
N ASN A 54 -12.04 7.51 -3.90
CA ASN A 54 -11.87 6.70 -5.11
C ASN A 54 -11.48 5.25 -4.79
N ALA A 55 -10.65 5.04 -3.77
CA ALA A 55 -10.30 3.72 -3.27
C ALA A 55 -11.50 2.94 -2.71
N PHE A 56 -12.38 3.58 -1.93
CA PHE A 56 -13.64 2.97 -1.51
C PHE A 56 -14.52 2.62 -2.72
N SER A 57 -14.53 3.53 -3.70
CA SER A 57 -15.04 3.38 -5.07
C SER A 57 -14.69 2.03 -5.69
N PHE A 58 -13.40 1.93 -5.93
CA PHE A 58 -12.75 0.79 -6.50
C PHE A 58 -13.03 -0.49 -5.70
N LEU A 59 -12.94 -0.43 -4.36
CA LEU A 59 -13.20 -1.57 -3.49
C LEU A 59 -14.62 -2.13 -3.69
N LEU A 60 -15.62 -1.25 -3.71
CA LEU A 60 -17.03 -1.63 -3.85
C LEU A 60 -17.34 -2.25 -5.22
N ASP A 61 -16.65 -1.81 -6.27
CA ASP A 61 -16.80 -2.34 -7.63
C ASP A 61 -16.00 -3.60 -7.89
N ALA A 62 -14.79 -3.70 -7.32
CA ALA A 62 -13.87 -4.80 -7.57
C ALA A 62 -14.09 -6.01 -6.67
N TYR A 63 -14.41 -5.80 -5.38
CA TYR A 63 -14.49 -6.87 -4.38
C TYR A 63 -15.94 -7.13 -3.96
N PRO A 64 -16.50 -8.33 -4.24
CA PRO A 64 -17.91 -8.58 -3.98
C PRO A 64 -18.27 -8.47 -2.51
N LEU A 65 -19.47 -7.96 -2.24
CA LEU A 65 -20.05 -7.93 -0.91
C LEU A 65 -20.38 -9.36 -0.46
N PRO A 66 -20.06 -9.72 0.79
CA PRO A 66 -20.41 -11.03 1.29
C PRO A 66 -21.92 -11.14 1.53
N PRO A 67 -22.52 -12.35 1.47
CA PRO A 67 -23.97 -12.53 1.57
C PRO A 67 -24.60 -11.90 2.81
N GLN A 68 -23.90 -11.92 3.96
CA GLN A 68 -24.39 -11.34 5.22
C GLN A 68 -24.65 -9.83 5.17
N SER A 69 -24.02 -9.10 4.25
CA SER A 69 -24.14 -7.64 4.12
C SER A 69 -24.80 -7.22 2.81
N SER A 70 -25.15 -8.19 1.95
CA SER A 70 -25.72 -7.97 0.62
C SER A 70 -27.07 -7.24 0.62
N PHE A 71 -27.75 -7.15 1.77
CA PHE A 71 -28.99 -6.40 1.93
C PHE A 71 -28.78 -4.87 1.94
N LEU A 72 -27.55 -4.40 2.17
CA LEU A 72 -27.19 -2.99 1.98
C LEU A 72 -26.84 -2.75 0.52
N ALA A 73 -27.55 -1.84 -0.13
CA ALA A 73 -27.32 -1.49 -1.52
C ALA A 73 -26.01 -0.72 -1.67
N LYS A 74 -25.27 -1.00 -2.76
CA LYS A 74 -24.04 -0.28 -3.11
C LYS A 74 -24.26 1.25 -3.16
N SER A 75 -25.39 1.69 -3.70
CA SER A 75 -25.75 3.12 -3.79
C SER A 75 -25.88 3.78 -2.42
N THR A 76 -26.40 3.08 -1.40
CA THR A 76 -26.49 3.60 -0.03
C THR A 76 -25.10 3.83 0.55
N LEU A 77 -24.17 2.90 0.30
CA LEU A 77 -22.79 2.99 0.78
C LEU A 77 -22.05 4.15 0.10
N GLU A 78 -22.24 4.31 -1.21
CA GLU A 78 -21.70 5.42 -1.99
C GLU A 78 -22.19 6.78 -1.52
N GLU A 79 -23.50 6.93 -1.30
CA GLU A 79 -24.11 8.17 -0.83
C GLU A 79 -23.58 8.54 0.56
N TYR A 80 -23.50 7.57 1.48
CA TYR A 80 -22.92 7.79 2.81
C TYR A 80 -21.46 8.26 2.74
N VAL A 81 -20.64 7.62 1.91
CA VAL A 81 -19.24 8.01 1.73
C VAL A 81 -19.11 9.37 1.05
N GLY A 82 -19.99 9.67 0.08
CA GLY A 82 -20.09 10.98 -0.55
C GLY A 82 -20.35 12.10 0.45
N GLU A 83 -21.35 11.95 1.32
CA GLU A 83 -21.62 12.92 2.39
C GLU A 83 -20.45 13.04 3.39
N CYS A 84 -19.80 11.93 3.73
CA CYS A 84 -18.62 11.96 4.60
C CYS A 84 -17.48 12.77 3.97
N LYS A 85 -17.28 12.65 2.65
CA LYS A 85 -16.29 13.41 1.89
C LYS A 85 -16.68 14.90 1.87
N ASP A 86 -17.92 15.22 1.53
CA ASP A 86 -18.36 16.61 1.43
C ASP A 86 -18.20 17.33 2.78
N SER A 87 -18.59 16.67 3.88
CA SER A 87 -18.37 17.17 5.24
C SER A 87 -16.89 17.34 5.60
N ALA A 88 -15.99 16.48 5.09
CA ALA A 88 -14.56 16.60 5.32
C ALA A 88 -13.96 17.77 4.53
N LEU A 89 -14.38 17.99 3.28
CA LEU A 89 -13.88 19.08 2.44
C LEU A 89 -14.29 20.48 2.91
N GLU A 90 -15.28 20.60 3.79
CA GLU A 90 -15.60 21.85 4.48
C GLU A 90 -14.53 22.27 5.49
N ALA A 91 -13.64 21.37 5.88
CA ALA A 91 -12.57 21.63 6.85
C ALA A 91 -11.61 22.72 6.35
N LYS A 92 -11.30 23.64 7.26
CA LYS A 92 -10.31 24.70 7.09
C LYS A 92 -9.51 24.80 8.38
N GLY A 93 -8.24 25.17 8.28
CA GLY A 93 -7.42 25.39 9.47
C GLY A 93 -5.96 25.09 9.23
N SER A 94 -5.26 24.95 10.36
CA SER A 94 -3.88 24.53 10.44
C SER A 94 -3.68 23.08 9.97
N PRO A 95 -2.44 22.68 9.65
CA PRO A 95 -2.14 21.29 9.26
C PRO A 95 -2.57 20.26 10.31
N ASP A 96 -2.47 20.59 11.61
CA ASP A 96 -2.90 19.70 12.70
C ASP A 96 -4.42 19.51 12.69
N GLU A 97 -5.20 20.59 12.49
CA GLU A 97 -6.67 20.51 12.41
C GLU A 97 -7.14 19.71 11.18
N LEU A 98 -6.50 19.93 10.03
CA LEU A 98 -6.76 19.16 8.82
C LEU A 98 -6.43 17.67 9.00
N HIS A 99 -5.34 17.36 9.69
CA HIS A 99 -4.97 15.97 9.98
C HIS A 99 -6.00 15.27 10.91
N VAL A 100 -6.53 15.98 11.91
CA VAL A 100 -7.62 15.45 12.75
C VAL A 100 -8.88 15.15 11.92
N GLU A 101 -9.23 16.01 10.96
CA GLU A 101 -10.35 15.72 10.06
C GLU A 101 -10.06 14.56 9.11
N LEU A 102 -8.80 14.39 8.68
CA LEU A 102 -8.37 13.22 7.89
C LEU A 102 -8.52 11.93 8.70
N GLU A 103 -8.11 11.93 9.97
CA GLU A 103 -8.30 10.80 10.90
C GLU A 103 -9.79 10.42 11.02
N ARG A 104 -10.65 11.43 11.23
CA ARG A 104 -12.11 11.24 11.36
C ARG A 104 -12.72 10.67 10.10
N TYR A 105 -12.43 11.25 8.95
CA TYR A 105 -12.94 10.78 7.67
C TYR A 105 -12.48 9.35 7.38
N THR A 106 -11.19 9.08 7.57
CA THR A 106 -10.61 7.75 7.35
C THR A 106 -11.24 6.71 8.27
N ALA A 107 -11.46 7.03 9.56
CA ALA A 107 -12.11 6.12 10.50
C ALA A 107 -13.54 5.75 10.08
N LYS A 108 -14.32 6.72 9.55
CA LYS A 108 -15.66 6.45 9.01
C LYS A 108 -15.62 5.45 7.84
N LEU A 109 -14.66 5.59 6.93
CA LEU A 109 -14.49 4.63 5.82
C LEU A 109 -14.13 3.24 6.32
N LEU A 110 -13.16 3.15 7.23
CA LEU A 110 -12.71 1.88 7.81
C LEU A 110 -13.83 1.15 8.54
N GLU A 111 -14.67 1.89 9.26
CA GLU A 111 -15.83 1.33 9.96
C GLU A 111 -16.87 0.76 8.98
N VAL A 112 -17.18 1.50 7.90
CA VAL A 112 -18.08 1.01 6.85
C VAL A 112 -17.51 -0.23 6.19
N ILE A 113 -16.21 -0.24 5.86
CA ILE A 113 -15.56 -1.42 5.25
C ILE A 113 -15.62 -2.62 6.19
N ALA A 114 -15.26 -2.44 7.47
CA ALA A 114 -15.31 -3.50 8.46
C ALA A 114 -16.72 -4.07 8.63
N LEU A 115 -17.73 -3.20 8.70
CA LEU A 115 -19.14 -3.59 8.79
C LEU A 115 -19.59 -4.36 7.55
N VAL A 116 -19.36 -3.79 6.36
CA VAL A 116 -19.92 -4.30 5.10
C VAL A 116 -19.21 -5.57 4.64
N TRP A 117 -17.90 -5.69 4.79
CA TRP A 117 -17.18 -6.93 4.45
C TRP A 117 -17.10 -7.93 5.59
N GLY A 118 -17.58 -7.58 6.80
CA GLY A 118 -17.56 -8.46 7.96
C GLY A 118 -16.14 -8.80 8.42
N VAL A 119 -15.23 -7.83 8.35
CA VAL A 119 -13.80 -8.00 8.63
C VAL A 119 -13.37 -7.20 9.86
N SER A 120 -12.21 -7.53 10.40
CA SER A 120 -11.60 -6.72 11.46
C SER A 120 -11.20 -5.33 10.95
N ILE A 121 -11.07 -4.36 11.86
CA ILE A 121 -10.56 -3.02 11.50
C ILE A 121 -9.15 -3.10 10.89
N LYS A 122 -8.33 -4.09 11.29
CA LYS A 122 -7.00 -4.31 10.72
C LYS A 122 -7.09 -4.70 9.24
N GLU A 123 -7.97 -5.62 8.90
CA GLU A 123 -8.20 -6.03 7.50
C GLU A 123 -8.87 -4.90 6.70
N ALA A 124 -9.74 -4.09 7.31
CA ALA A 124 -10.32 -2.91 6.66
C ALA A 124 -9.25 -1.87 6.26
N PHE A 125 -8.20 -1.70 7.08
CA PHE A 125 -7.03 -0.88 6.70
C PHE A 125 -6.38 -1.41 5.42
N GLU A 126 -6.12 -2.72 5.37
CA GLU A 126 -5.46 -3.37 4.23
C GLU A 126 -6.33 -3.28 2.97
N LEU A 127 -7.65 -3.52 3.08
CA LEU A 127 -8.59 -3.39 1.96
C LEU A 127 -8.60 -1.97 1.37
N LEU A 128 -8.72 -0.93 2.20
CA LEU A 128 -8.72 0.46 1.70
C LEU A 128 -7.36 0.85 1.12
N ASN A 129 -6.27 0.47 1.79
CA ASN A 129 -4.91 0.81 1.39
C ASN A 129 -4.52 0.17 0.06
N GLU A 130 -4.93 -1.07 -0.17
CA GLU A 130 -4.61 -1.80 -1.39
C GLU A 130 -5.59 -1.48 -2.53
N ALA A 131 -6.87 -1.23 -2.23
CA ALA A 131 -7.82 -0.73 -3.22
C ALA A 131 -7.33 0.58 -3.84
N GLU A 132 -6.79 1.50 -3.02
CA GLU A 132 -6.17 2.73 -3.51
C GLU A 132 -5.00 2.44 -4.47
N GLN A 133 -4.13 1.47 -4.15
CA GLN A 133 -2.97 1.15 -4.98
C GLN A 133 -3.37 0.63 -6.36
N TYR A 134 -4.38 -0.25 -6.42
CA TYR A 134 -4.89 -0.76 -7.69
C TYR A 134 -5.67 0.29 -8.47
N ASP A 135 -6.39 1.19 -7.81
CA ASP A 135 -7.01 2.35 -8.47
C ASP A 135 -5.95 3.29 -9.05
N LEU A 136 -4.84 3.55 -8.35
CA LEU A 136 -3.72 4.34 -8.88
C LEU A 136 -3.04 3.65 -10.07
N MET A 137 -2.86 2.33 -9.99
CA MET A 137 -2.30 1.52 -11.09
C MET A 137 -3.19 1.61 -12.34
N ARG A 138 -4.51 1.47 -12.17
CA ARG A 138 -5.52 1.61 -13.23
C ARG A 138 -5.43 2.96 -13.95
N HIS A 139 -5.21 4.05 -13.22
CA HIS A 139 -5.15 5.39 -13.80
C HIS A 139 -3.80 5.74 -14.42
N GLY A 140 -2.73 4.98 -14.15
CA GLY A 140 -1.37 5.33 -14.55
C GLY A 140 -0.84 6.62 -13.90
N ARG A 141 0.36 7.05 -14.30
CA ARG A 141 1.08 8.18 -13.70
C ARG A 141 1.48 9.23 -14.74
N TYR A 142 1.37 10.50 -14.36
CA TYR A 142 1.92 11.63 -15.12
C TYR A 142 3.42 11.73 -14.91
N ASP A 143 4.13 12.07 -15.97
CA ASP A 143 5.49 12.60 -15.85
C ASP A 143 5.44 13.94 -15.08
N LEU A 144 6.51 14.28 -14.39
CA LEU A 144 6.58 15.48 -13.58
C LEU A 144 7.79 16.32 -13.99
N ALA A 145 7.55 17.57 -14.36
CA ALA A 145 8.57 18.58 -14.54
C ALA A 145 8.32 19.73 -13.56
N THR A 146 9.37 20.25 -12.92
CA THR A 146 9.28 21.47 -12.11
C THR A 146 10.30 22.47 -12.63
N LEU A 147 9.81 23.61 -13.12
CA LEU A 147 10.62 24.73 -13.57
C LEU A 147 10.90 25.66 -12.39
N THR A 148 12.17 25.98 -12.15
CA THR A 148 12.59 26.94 -11.11
C THR A 148 13.44 28.04 -11.76
N PRO A 149 13.12 29.33 -11.59
CA PRO A 149 13.97 30.43 -12.06
C PRO A 149 15.32 30.41 -11.36
N MET A 150 16.39 30.25 -12.13
CA MET A 150 17.76 30.21 -11.61
C MET A 150 18.73 30.58 -12.74
N LYS A 151 19.48 31.67 -12.55
CA LYS A 151 20.42 32.16 -13.55
C LYS A 151 21.71 31.33 -13.55
N LEU A 152 21.93 30.54 -14.59
CA LEU A 152 23.12 29.71 -14.83
C LEU A 152 23.85 30.21 -16.09
N GLY A 153 24.64 31.27 -15.97
CA GLY A 153 25.28 31.88 -17.13
C GLY A 153 24.27 32.54 -18.07
N GLU A 154 24.08 31.96 -19.27
CA GLU A 154 23.07 32.36 -20.27
C GLU A 154 21.70 31.69 -20.04
N ASP A 155 21.62 30.63 -19.22
CA ASP A 155 20.35 29.98 -18.89
C ASP A 155 19.64 30.73 -17.75
N ASP A 156 18.31 30.83 -17.81
CA ASP A 156 17.49 31.58 -16.84
C ASP A 156 16.61 30.68 -15.96
N TYR A 157 16.43 29.42 -16.35
CA TYR A 157 15.58 28.47 -15.66
C TYR A 157 16.25 27.10 -15.57
N ILE A 158 15.95 26.37 -14.51
CA ILE A 158 16.25 24.95 -14.37
C ILE A 158 14.96 24.13 -14.39
N ILE A 159 15.05 22.89 -14.85
CA ILE A 159 13.94 21.94 -14.80
C ILE A 159 14.42 20.65 -14.16
N GLN A 160 13.81 20.30 -13.03
CA GLN A 160 13.85 18.94 -12.51
C GLN A 160 12.78 18.11 -13.21
N LEU A 161 13.17 16.97 -13.80
CA LEU A 161 12.29 16.14 -14.61
C LEU A 161 12.35 14.69 -14.11
N ASP A 162 11.21 14.13 -13.72
CA ASP A 162 11.01 12.70 -13.46
C ASP A 162 10.02 12.14 -14.51
N GLU A 163 10.54 11.38 -15.47
CA GLU A 163 9.76 10.67 -16.50
C GLU A 163 9.35 9.30 -15.96
N SER A 164 8.05 9.01 -15.89
CA SER A 164 7.51 7.73 -15.48
C SER A 164 7.82 6.66 -16.51
N LEU A 165 8.30 5.50 -16.07
CA LEU A 165 8.71 4.41 -16.97
C LEU A 165 7.74 3.22 -16.86
N PRO A 166 7.34 2.61 -18.00
CA PRO A 166 6.47 1.44 -17.98
C PRO A 166 7.18 0.25 -17.32
N PRO A 167 6.64 -0.32 -16.23
CA PRO A 167 7.34 -1.33 -15.44
C PRO A 167 7.17 -2.76 -15.97
N TYR A 168 6.24 -2.99 -16.90
CA TYR A 168 5.96 -4.31 -17.45
C TYR A 168 7.07 -4.84 -18.36
N TYR A 169 7.07 -6.15 -18.56
CA TYR A 169 7.94 -6.91 -19.45
C TYR A 169 7.16 -8.11 -20.02
N ASP A 170 7.62 -8.66 -21.14
CA ASP A 170 6.84 -9.60 -21.96
C ASP A 170 6.34 -10.83 -21.20
N GLN A 171 7.18 -11.44 -20.36
CA GLN A 171 6.78 -12.61 -19.57
C GLN A 171 5.60 -12.27 -18.65
N PHE A 172 5.63 -11.11 -17.98
CA PHE A 172 4.53 -10.67 -17.12
C PHE A 172 3.25 -10.40 -17.93
N LEU A 173 3.36 -9.76 -19.09
CA LEU A 173 2.20 -9.53 -19.95
C LEU A 173 1.56 -10.84 -20.44
N ASN A 174 2.37 -11.84 -20.78
CA ASN A 174 1.87 -13.17 -21.15
C ASN A 174 1.17 -13.87 -19.97
N GLU A 175 1.68 -13.70 -18.76
CA GLU A 175 1.05 -14.19 -17.54
C GLU A 175 -0.30 -13.49 -17.27
N LEU A 176 -0.39 -12.18 -17.45
CA LEU A 176 -1.66 -11.44 -17.34
C LEU A 176 -2.69 -11.90 -18.37
N LYS A 177 -2.25 -12.11 -19.62
CA LYS A 177 -3.10 -12.68 -20.69
C LYS A 177 -3.64 -14.05 -20.30
N GLN A 178 -2.80 -14.90 -19.71
CA GLN A 178 -3.20 -16.21 -19.24
C GLN A 178 -4.20 -16.11 -18.07
N ILE A 179 -3.98 -15.21 -17.09
CA ILE A 179 -4.93 -14.95 -15.99
C ILE A 179 -6.29 -14.49 -16.53
N LYS A 180 -6.29 -13.59 -17.53
CA LYS A 180 -7.51 -13.10 -18.19
C LYS A 180 -8.23 -14.21 -18.96
N LYS A 181 -7.48 -15.04 -19.69
CA LYS A 181 -8.00 -16.21 -20.43
C LYS A 181 -8.67 -17.24 -19.51
N GLU A 182 -8.06 -17.52 -18.36
CA GLU A 182 -8.62 -18.42 -17.34
C GLU A 182 -9.69 -17.75 -16.45
N LYS A 183 -10.20 -16.58 -16.85
CA LYS A 183 -11.27 -15.83 -16.18
C LYS A 183 -10.96 -15.46 -14.72
N TYR A 184 -9.72 -15.06 -14.46
CA TYR A 184 -9.27 -14.55 -13.16
C TYR A 184 -9.51 -15.56 -12.02
N PRO A 185 -8.92 -16.78 -12.12
CA PRO A 185 -9.17 -17.82 -11.12
C PRO A 185 -8.74 -17.32 -9.73
N LYS A 186 -9.39 -17.80 -8.69
CA LYS A 186 -9.05 -17.45 -7.30
C LYS A 186 -8.26 -18.58 -6.68
N THR A 187 -7.34 -18.26 -5.77
CA THR A 187 -6.57 -19.31 -5.08
C THR A 187 -7.53 -20.22 -4.33
N PRO A 188 -7.53 -21.54 -4.61
CA PRO A 188 -8.47 -22.43 -3.95
C PRO A 188 -8.08 -22.64 -2.48
N PRO A 189 -9.05 -22.85 -1.56
CA PRO A 189 -8.78 -22.94 -0.13
C PRO A 189 -7.71 -23.97 0.27
N TRP A 190 -7.67 -25.13 -0.40
CA TRP A 190 -6.71 -26.19 -0.11
C TRP A 190 -5.25 -25.78 -0.37
N PHE A 191 -5.02 -24.83 -1.30
CA PHE A 191 -3.69 -24.39 -1.67
C PHE A 191 -3.04 -23.55 -0.57
N TYR A 192 -3.83 -22.75 0.17
CA TYR A 192 -3.34 -21.93 1.29
C TYR A 192 -2.78 -22.76 2.45
N ALA A 193 -3.23 -24.02 2.60
CA ALA A 193 -2.78 -24.92 3.66
C ALA A 193 -1.48 -25.66 3.33
N LEU A 194 -0.95 -25.51 2.12
CA LEU A 194 0.24 -26.24 1.67
C LEU A 194 1.53 -25.62 2.18
N ASN A 195 2.47 -26.51 2.54
CA ASN A 195 3.85 -26.11 2.80
C ASN A 195 4.58 -25.74 1.49
N GLU A 196 5.68 -25.01 1.60
CA GLU A 196 6.41 -24.47 0.44
C GLU A 196 6.78 -25.53 -0.62
N TYR A 197 7.30 -26.69 -0.20
CA TYR A 197 7.67 -27.77 -1.12
C TYR A 197 6.47 -28.41 -1.83
N GLN A 198 5.28 -28.39 -1.19
CA GLN A 198 4.04 -28.88 -1.78
C GLN A 198 3.49 -27.86 -2.78
N GLN A 199 3.55 -26.56 -2.44
CA GLN A 199 3.19 -25.49 -3.37
C GLN A 199 4.09 -25.52 -4.62
N ALA A 200 5.40 -25.74 -4.45
CA ALA A 200 6.34 -25.86 -5.55
C ALA A 200 6.02 -27.05 -6.46
N TYR A 201 5.59 -28.19 -5.89
CA TYR A 201 5.12 -29.32 -6.67
C TYR A 201 3.92 -28.95 -7.56
N PHE A 202 2.85 -28.38 -6.98
CA PHE A 202 1.63 -28.08 -7.74
C PHE A 202 1.79 -26.91 -8.72
N CYS A 203 2.57 -25.88 -8.38
CA CYS A 203 2.79 -24.73 -9.27
C CYS A 203 3.67 -25.04 -10.49
N ASN A 204 4.45 -26.13 -10.42
CA ASN A 204 5.33 -26.56 -11.51
C ASN A 204 4.88 -27.90 -12.11
N LEU A 205 3.67 -28.36 -11.77
CA LEU A 205 3.14 -29.66 -12.19
C LEU A 205 3.12 -29.75 -13.71
N ASP A 206 3.61 -30.85 -14.25
CA ASP A 206 3.52 -31.14 -15.68
C ASP A 206 2.05 -31.08 -16.12
N ARG A 207 1.79 -30.35 -17.21
CA ARG A 207 0.44 -30.14 -17.74
C ARG A 207 -0.22 -31.42 -18.25
N ALA A 208 0.54 -32.49 -18.45
CA ALA A 208 0.00 -33.81 -18.75
C ALA A 208 -0.69 -34.48 -17.54
N ILE A 209 -0.50 -33.97 -16.31
CA ILE A 209 -1.10 -34.50 -15.09
C ILE A 209 -2.31 -33.62 -14.74
N GLU A 210 -3.53 -34.11 -15.01
CA GLU A 210 -4.74 -33.30 -14.92
C GLU A 210 -5.65 -33.70 -13.74
N SER A 211 -5.46 -34.90 -13.19
CA SER A 211 -6.33 -35.44 -12.13
C SER A 211 -5.60 -35.75 -10.81
N PRO A 212 -6.32 -35.74 -9.66
CA PRO A 212 -5.74 -36.13 -8.38
C PRO A 212 -5.18 -37.57 -8.39
N THR A 213 -5.78 -38.47 -9.16
CA THR A 213 -5.33 -39.86 -9.29
C THR A 213 -3.96 -39.95 -9.97
N GLU A 214 -3.75 -39.17 -11.04
CA GLU A 214 -2.47 -39.11 -11.74
C GLU A 214 -1.38 -38.45 -10.88
N VAL A 215 -1.73 -37.41 -10.10
CA VAL A 215 -0.81 -36.83 -9.10
C VAL A 215 -0.34 -37.88 -8.09
N VAL A 216 -1.26 -38.70 -7.58
CA VAL A 216 -0.91 -39.80 -6.67
C VAL A 216 0.01 -40.81 -7.35
N HIS A 217 -0.22 -41.12 -8.62
CA HIS A 217 0.63 -42.03 -9.39
C HIS A 217 2.04 -41.45 -9.60
N ASP A 218 2.15 -40.23 -10.13
CA ASP A 218 3.41 -39.50 -10.35
C ASP A 218 4.25 -39.45 -9.08
N PHE A 219 3.64 -39.07 -7.95
CA PHE A 219 4.37 -38.96 -6.70
C PHE A 219 4.81 -40.33 -6.16
N ASN A 220 4.01 -41.39 -6.33
CA ASN A 220 4.43 -42.74 -5.94
C ASN A 220 5.59 -43.26 -6.79
N ASP A 221 5.58 -43.01 -8.09
CA ASP A 221 6.69 -43.34 -8.99
C ASP A 221 7.95 -42.59 -8.60
N PHE A 222 7.82 -41.30 -8.27
CA PHE A 222 8.93 -40.53 -7.71
C PHE A 222 9.48 -41.15 -6.44
N LEU A 223 8.66 -41.60 -5.49
CA LEU A 223 9.14 -42.24 -4.26
C LEU A 223 9.87 -43.56 -4.52
N LEU A 224 9.47 -44.32 -5.54
CA LEU A 224 10.19 -45.52 -5.98
C LEU A 224 11.55 -45.15 -6.58
N ASN A 225 11.59 -44.14 -7.45
CA ASN A 225 12.83 -43.62 -8.02
C ASN A 225 13.75 -43.05 -6.93
N TRP A 226 13.22 -42.29 -5.97
CA TRP A 226 13.97 -41.73 -4.85
C TRP A 226 14.64 -42.82 -4.01
N LYS A 227 13.95 -43.92 -3.70
CA LYS A 227 14.57 -45.09 -3.06
C LYS A 227 15.73 -45.68 -3.87
N SER A 228 15.66 -45.63 -5.19
CA SER A 228 16.74 -46.06 -6.09
C SER A 228 17.92 -45.08 -6.05
N ILE A 229 17.65 -43.78 -6.11
CA ILE A 229 18.65 -42.71 -6.03
C ILE A 229 19.44 -42.81 -4.72
N LYS A 230 18.76 -42.96 -3.57
CA LYS A 230 19.42 -43.12 -2.27
C LYS A 230 20.38 -44.30 -2.19
N LYS A 231 20.16 -45.36 -2.98
CA LYS A 231 21.05 -46.53 -3.03
C LYS A 231 22.23 -46.35 -3.99
N LYS A 232 22.05 -45.54 -5.05
CA LYS A 232 23.04 -45.36 -6.12
C LYS A 232 23.94 -44.13 -5.92
N ALA A 233 23.47 -43.12 -5.18
CA ALA A 233 24.22 -41.90 -4.92
C ALA A 233 25.47 -42.22 -4.08
N ILE A 234 26.62 -41.69 -4.51
CA ILE A 234 27.91 -41.87 -3.81
C ILE A 234 27.88 -41.14 -2.46
N SER A 235 27.38 -39.90 -2.44
CA SER A 235 27.16 -39.11 -1.22
C SER A 235 25.91 -38.25 -1.38
N LEU A 236 24.79 -38.73 -0.84
CA LEU A 236 23.51 -38.02 -0.93
C LEU A 236 23.57 -36.65 -0.24
N VAL A 237 24.31 -36.53 0.86
CA VAL A 237 24.46 -35.26 1.59
C VAL A 237 25.13 -34.21 0.72
N THR A 238 26.19 -34.59 0.00
CA THR A 238 26.90 -33.69 -0.92
C THR A 238 26.00 -33.27 -2.08
N ASP A 239 25.28 -34.22 -2.67
CA ASP A 239 24.32 -33.95 -3.74
C ASP A 239 23.25 -32.94 -3.31
N LEU A 240 22.65 -33.13 -2.12
CA LEU A 240 21.63 -32.24 -1.58
C LEU A 240 22.19 -30.85 -1.24
N GLN A 241 23.42 -30.77 -0.73
CA GLN A 241 24.07 -29.49 -0.47
C GLN A 241 24.35 -28.72 -1.77
N GLN A 242 24.74 -29.40 -2.85
CA GLN A 242 24.90 -28.78 -4.17
C GLN A 242 23.57 -28.23 -4.70
N ILE A 243 22.48 -28.98 -4.53
CA ILE A 243 21.13 -28.54 -4.92
C ILE A 243 20.68 -27.33 -4.11
N ALA A 244 20.81 -27.36 -2.78
CA ALA A 244 20.41 -26.29 -1.88
C ALA A 244 21.18 -24.99 -2.14
N THR A 245 22.47 -25.08 -2.47
CA THR A 245 23.32 -23.93 -2.79
C THR A 245 23.27 -23.53 -4.27
N GLY A 246 22.63 -24.32 -5.13
CA GLY A 246 22.64 -24.11 -6.59
C GLY A 246 24.04 -24.26 -7.22
N SER A 247 24.98 -24.90 -6.53
CA SER A 247 26.38 -25.01 -6.96
C SER A 247 26.53 -26.07 -8.05
N SER A 248 27.13 -25.69 -9.18
CA SER A 248 27.44 -26.62 -10.27
C SER A 248 28.71 -27.45 -9.98
N PRO A 249 28.81 -28.70 -10.46
CA PRO A 249 27.79 -29.44 -11.23
C PRO A 249 26.66 -29.97 -10.33
N LEU A 250 25.42 -29.86 -10.81
CA LEU A 250 24.27 -30.48 -10.13
C LEU A 250 24.23 -32.00 -10.39
N PRO A 251 23.74 -32.82 -9.44
CA PRO A 251 23.64 -34.26 -9.61
C PRO A 251 22.81 -34.67 -10.85
N ALA A 252 23.28 -35.67 -11.60
CA ALA A 252 22.63 -36.09 -12.84
C ALA A 252 21.16 -36.53 -12.62
N TRP A 253 20.88 -37.21 -11.51
CA TRP A 253 19.52 -37.65 -11.17
C TRP A 253 18.57 -36.46 -10.96
N PHE A 254 19.05 -35.34 -10.43
CA PHE A 254 18.23 -34.14 -10.19
C PHE A 254 17.83 -33.47 -11.51
N ASN A 255 18.76 -33.38 -12.45
CA ASN A 255 18.50 -32.83 -13.79
C ASN A 255 17.54 -33.68 -14.63
N GLN A 256 17.39 -34.97 -14.29
CA GLN A 256 16.44 -35.89 -14.95
C GLN A 256 15.03 -35.83 -14.36
N LEU A 257 14.83 -35.20 -13.20
CA LEU A 257 13.50 -35.01 -12.63
C LEU A 257 12.65 -34.08 -13.49
N SER A 258 11.35 -34.33 -13.50
CA SER A 258 10.34 -33.40 -14.04
C SER A 258 10.38 -32.05 -13.29
N PRO A 259 9.88 -30.96 -13.90
CA PRO A 259 9.97 -29.61 -13.30
C PRO A 259 9.44 -29.53 -11.87
N HIS A 260 8.25 -30.09 -11.60
CA HIS A 260 7.64 -30.11 -10.26
C HIS A 260 8.46 -30.86 -9.22
N LEU A 261 8.95 -32.04 -9.56
CA LEU A 261 9.77 -32.84 -8.65
C LEU A 261 11.12 -32.17 -8.38
N ARG A 262 11.69 -31.52 -9.40
CA ARG A 262 12.95 -30.78 -9.27
C ARG A 262 12.83 -29.61 -8.30
N GLU A 263 11.79 -28.78 -8.44
CA GLU A 263 11.60 -27.62 -7.57
C GLU A 263 11.16 -28.01 -6.15
N MET A 264 10.34 -29.04 -5.99
CA MET A 264 10.07 -29.64 -4.67
C MET A 264 11.37 -30.11 -4.00
N MET A 265 12.22 -30.82 -4.74
CA MET A 265 13.50 -31.32 -4.20
C MET A 265 14.50 -30.19 -3.90
N ARG A 266 14.45 -29.06 -4.63
CA ARG A 266 15.27 -27.88 -4.34
C ARG A 266 15.00 -27.36 -2.93
N ILE A 267 13.72 -27.27 -2.55
CA ILE A 267 13.31 -26.81 -1.22
C ILE A 267 13.67 -27.85 -0.16
N LEU A 268 13.34 -29.12 -0.40
CA LEU A 268 13.61 -30.20 0.57
C LEU A 268 15.11 -30.43 0.81
N ALA A 269 15.97 -30.15 -0.17
CA ALA A 269 17.42 -30.29 -0.04
C ALA A 269 18.04 -29.31 0.97
N ALA A 270 17.37 -28.21 1.31
CA ALA A 270 17.83 -27.27 2.33
C ALA A 270 17.78 -27.85 3.76
N ASP A 271 16.92 -28.86 4.01
CA ASP A 271 16.85 -29.60 5.26
C ASP A 271 16.84 -31.13 5.02
N PRO A 272 18.01 -31.72 4.74
CA PRO A 272 18.13 -33.16 4.46
C PRO A 272 17.60 -34.07 5.58
N TYR A 273 17.60 -33.61 6.84
CA TYR A 273 17.20 -34.42 7.98
C TYR A 273 15.70 -34.70 8.00
N ASN A 274 14.88 -33.74 7.59
CA ASN A 274 13.42 -33.89 7.54
C ASN A 274 12.90 -34.29 6.15
N LEU A 275 13.75 -34.40 5.14
CA LEU A 275 13.37 -34.67 3.75
C LEU A 275 12.48 -35.91 3.60
N ASP A 276 12.93 -37.08 4.05
CA ASP A 276 12.16 -38.32 3.90
C ASP A 276 10.84 -38.28 4.70
N LYS A 277 10.82 -37.58 5.84
CA LYS A 277 9.60 -37.36 6.64
C LYS A 277 8.59 -36.52 5.87
N ASN A 278 9.04 -35.41 5.28
CA ASN A 278 8.20 -34.52 4.48
C ASN A 278 7.63 -35.22 3.24
N LEU A 279 8.44 -36.05 2.56
CA LEU A 279 7.96 -36.87 1.44
C LEU A 279 6.84 -37.84 1.86
N ASN A 280 6.98 -38.51 3.00
CA ASN A 280 5.94 -39.40 3.52
C ASN A 280 4.69 -38.63 3.95
N GLN A 281 4.83 -37.46 4.58
CA GLN A 281 3.70 -36.60 4.93
C GLN A 281 2.93 -36.14 3.70
N PHE A 282 3.63 -35.77 2.63
CA PHE A 282 3.00 -35.38 1.39
C PHE A 282 2.28 -36.55 0.71
N LYS A 283 2.87 -37.76 0.73
CA LYS A 283 2.15 -38.96 0.28
C LYS A 283 0.83 -39.14 1.02
N THR A 284 0.85 -39.04 2.36
CA THR A 284 -0.35 -39.18 3.18
C THR A 284 -1.41 -38.14 2.80
N LEU A 285 -1.01 -36.88 2.61
CA LEU A 285 -1.90 -35.81 2.14
C LEU A 285 -2.53 -36.16 0.78
N LEU A 286 -1.72 -36.51 -0.22
CA LEU A 286 -2.19 -36.82 -1.59
C LEU A 286 -3.16 -38.03 -1.61
N THR A 287 -2.94 -39.00 -0.73
CA THR A 287 -3.82 -40.19 -0.63
C THR A 287 -5.11 -39.94 0.15
N SER A 288 -5.25 -38.81 0.84
CA SER A 288 -6.45 -38.46 1.60
C SER A 288 -7.64 -38.21 0.67
N GLU A 289 -8.75 -38.90 0.94
CA GLU A 289 -10.00 -38.70 0.18
C GLU A 289 -10.56 -37.28 0.31
N ASN A 290 -10.32 -36.62 1.45
CA ASN A 290 -10.71 -35.23 1.63
C ASN A 290 -9.93 -34.31 0.68
N PHE A 291 -8.61 -34.48 0.63
CA PHE A 291 -7.75 -33.66 -0.22
C PHE A 291 -8.05 -33.89 -1.71
N LYS A 292 -8.22 -35.15 -2.14
CA LYS A 292 -8.59 -35.47 -3.53
C LYS A 292 -9.89 -34.80 -3.95
N ARG A 293 -10.89 -34.78 -3.05
CA ARG A 293 -12.18 -34.11 -3.30
C ARG A 293 -12.01 -32.60 -3.40
N GLU A 294 -11.26 -31.99 -2.50
CA GLU A 294 -11.04 -30.54 -2.48
C GLU A 294 -10.28 -30.03 -3.71
N CYS A 295 -9.33 -30.81 -4.25
CA CYS A 295 -8.50 -30.39 -5.38
C CYS A 295 -8.97 -30.90 -6.74
N ALA A 296 -9.98 -31.78 -6.81
CA ALA A 296 -10.44 -32.44 -8.03
C ALA A 296 -10.65 -31.48 -9.22
N ASP A 297 -11.32 -30.36 -8.98
CA ASP A 297 -11.71 -29.42 -10.03
C ASP A 297 -10.61 -28.40 -10.39
N THR A 298 -9.51 -28.37 -9.63
CA THR A 298 -8.52 -27.27 -9.71
C THR A 298 -7.08 -27.73 -9.90
N VAL A 299 -6.75 -28.99 -9.59
CA VAL A 299 -5.37 -29.48 -9.52
C VAL A 299 -4.61 -29.34 -10.84
N GLY A 300 -5.21 -29.73 -11.97
CA GLY A 300 -4.60 -29.63 -13.30
C GLY A 300 -4.42 -28.18 -13.79
N HIS A 301 -5.06 -27.21 -13.14
CA HIS A 301 -5.03 -25.81 -13.54
C HIS A 301 -4.00 -24.97 -12.77
N ILE A 302 -3.49 -25.43 -11.62
CA ILE A 302 -2.60 -24.63 -10.77
C ILE A 302 -1.33 -24.21 -11.53
N SER A 303 -0.67 -25.13 -12.24
CA SER A 303 0.58 -24.83 -12.98
C SER A 303 0.36 -24.02 -14.27
N SER A 304 -0.90 -23.77 -14.67
CA SER A 304 -1.21 -22.92 -15.83
C SER A 304 -1.07 -21.42 -15.51
N ILE A 305 -1.11 -21.06 -14.23
CA ILE A 305 -1.03 -19.69 -13.71
C ILE A 305 0.24 -19.57 -12.88
N PRO A 306 0.98 -18.46 -12.96
CA PRO A 306 2.25 -18.32 -12.28
C PRO A 306 2.09 -18.31 -10.75
N GLN A 307 3.05 -18.90 -10.04
CA GLN A 307 3.04 -19.01 -8.57
C GLN A 307 2.86 -17.66 -7.85
N TRP A 308 3.42 -16.56 -8.39
CA TRP A 308 3.28 -15.23 -7.79
C TRP A 308 1.82 -14.78 -7.67
N TYR A 309 0.94 -15.23 -8.57
CA TYR A 309 -0.47 -14.88 -8.55
C TYR A 309 -1.24 -15.67 -7.47
N TRP A 310 -0.85 -16.93 -7.23
CA TRP A 310 -1.50 -17.78 -6.23
C TRP A 310 -1.22 -17.36 -4.80
N VAL A 311 -0.09 -16.71 -4.54
CA VAL A 311 0.25 -16.18 -3.21
C VAL A 311 -0.37 -14.82 -2.94
N LEU A 312 -1.04 -14.21 -3.93
CA LEU A 312 -1.76 -12.96 -3.70
C LEU A 312 -2.93 -13.20 -2.72
N PRO A 313 -3.18 -12.24 -1.81
CA PRO A 313 -4.40 -12.23 -1.03
C PRO A 313 -5.64 -12.28 -1.93
N HIS A 314 -6.70 -12.90 -1.44
CA HIS A 314 -7.93 -13.12 -2.21
C HIS A 314 -8.51 -11.81 -2.79
N HIS A 315 -8.54 -10.73 -2.02
CA HIS A 315 -9.01 -9.42 -2.48
C HIS A 315 -8.10 -8.81 -3.56
N GLN A 316 -6.78 -9.01 -3.50
CA GLN A 316 -5.88 -8.52 -4.56
C GLN A 316 -6.11 -9.24 -5.89
N GLN A 317 -6.48 -10.52 -5.88
CA GLN A 317 -6.87 -11.23 -7.11
C GLN A 317 -8.18 -10.67 -7.71
N PHE A 318 -9.09 -10.14 -6.88
CA PHE A 318 -10.25 -9.40 -7.36
C PHE A 318 -9.86 -8.04 -7.92
N PHE A 319 -9.00 -7.29 -7.23
CA PHE A 319 -8.52 -5.99 -7.66
C PHE A 319 -7.79 -6.08 -9.01
N LEU A 320 -6.83 -6.99 -9.14
CA LEU A 320 -6.13 -7.22 -10.41
C LEU A 320 -7.10 -7.63 -11.51
N GLY A 321 -8.03 -8.55 -11.20
CA GLY A 321 -9.05 -8.98 -12.15
C GLY A 321 -9.97 -7.84 -12.59
N HIS A 322 -10.31 -6.90 -11.70
CA HIS A 322 -11.11 -5.73 -12.02
C HIS A 322 -10.37 -4.78 -12.97
N VAL A 323 -9.11 -4.41 -12.65
CA VAL A 323 -8.30 -3.55 -13.55
C VAL A 323 -8.13 -4.19 -14.93
N LEU A 324 -7.78 -5.48 -14.99
CA LEU A 324 -7.59 -6.19 -16.28
C LEU A 324 -8.86 -6.31 -17.13
N LYS A 325 -10.06 -6.22 -16.55
CA LYS A 325 -11.32 -6.26 -17.30
C LYS A 325 -11.59 -4.96 -18.05
N GLU A 326 -11.07 -3.84 -17.57
CA GLU A 326 -11.34 -2.53 -18.16
C GLU A 326 -10.51 -2.23 -19.40
N PHE A 327 -9.34 -2.86 -19.51
CA PHE A 327 -8.42 -2.63 -20.61
C PHE A 327 -8.44 -3.78 -21.62
N GLU A 328 -8.46 -3.44 -22.91
CA GLU A 328 -8.29 -4.41 -23.98
C GLU A 328 -6.89 -5.03 -23.94
N ARG A 329 -5.87 -4.17 -23.83
CA ARG A 329 -4.45 -4.51 -23.76
C ARG A 329 -4.00 -4.61 -22.31
N GLU A 330 -3.32 -5.70 -21.94
CA GLU A 330 -2.88 -5.94 -20.56
C GLU A 330 -1.84 -4.93 -20.08
N GLU A 331 -1.01 -4.41 -20.98
CA GLU A 331 0.02 -3.42 -20.64
C GLU A 331 -0.55 -2.09 -20.14
N ASP A 332 -1.76 -1.74 -20.57
CA ASP A 332 -2.44 -0.51 -20.15
C ASP A 332 -2.93 -0.58 -18.69
N ALA A 333 -3.18 -1.81 -18.20
CA ALA A 333 -3.57 -2.07 -16.82
C ALA A 333 -2.42 -1.94 -15.80
N VAL A 334 -1.16 -1.92 -16.26
CA VAL A 334 0.03 -1.99 -15.39
C VAL A 334 1.12 -1.00 -15.80
N THR A 335 0.71 0.20 -16.25
CA THR A 335 1.61 1.25 -16.71
C THR A 335 2.40 1.92 -15.59
N PHE A 336 1.95 1.80 -14.35
CA PHE A 336 2.59 2.35 -13.15
C PHE A 336 2.15 1.56 -11.90
N LEU A 337 3.08 1.33 -10.97
CA LEU A 337 2.77 0.81 -9.63
C LEU A 337 3.19 1.81 -8.55
N SER A 338 2.29 2.08 -7.60
CA SER A 338 2.59 2.82 -6.37
C SER A 338 3.75 2.18 -5.61
N SER A 339 4.57 2.98 -4.93
CA SER A 339 5.67 2.52 -4.08
C SER A 339 5.25 1.52 -2.99
N ARG A 340 3.97 1.52 -2.61
CA ARG A 340 3.38 0.57 -1.64
C ARG A 340 3.01 -0.76 -2.27
N HIS A 341 2.79 -0.77 -3.58
CA HIS A 341 2.34 -1.93 -4.34
C HIS A 341 3.53 -2.81 -4.71
N ARG A 342 4.00 -3.64 -3.76
CA ARG A 342 5.15 -4.53 -3.96
C ARG A 342 4.73 -6.00 -4.13
N THR A 343 3.44 -6.27 -4.28
CA THR A 343 2.92 -7.63 -4.43
C THR A 343 2.94 -8.20 -5.85
N LEU A 344 3.13 -7.37 -6.87
CA LEU A 344 3.32 -7.81 -8.24
C LEU A 344 4.83 -7.82 -8.61
N PRO A 345 5.32 -8.78 -9.41
CA PRO A 345 6.74 -8.94 -9.74
C PRO A 345 7.23 -7.94 -10.82
N LEU A 346 7.03 -6.65 -10.58
CA LEU A 346 7.51 -5.55 -11.39
C LEU A 346 7.96 -4.33 -10.54
N PRO A 347 8.83 -3.45 -11.07
CA PRO A 347 9.31 -2.29 -10.33
C PRO A 347 8.17 -1.31 -10.02
N ALA A 348 8.11 -0.85 -8.76
CA ALA A 348 7.20 0.21 -8.34
C ALA A 348 7.91 1.56 -8.33
N ASN A 349 7.16 2.64 -8.47
CA ASN A 349 7.68 4.01 -8.48
C ASN A 349 8.85 4.19 -9.47
N TYR A 350 8.77 3.50 -10.61
CA TYR A 350 9.85 3.44 -11.59
C TYR A 350 9.84 4.68 -12.48
N ALA A 351 10.97 5.40 -12.48
CA ALA A 351 11.11 6.64 -13.24
C ALA A 351 12.58 6.89 -13.63
N ALA A 352 12.77 7.81 -14.57
CA ALA A 352 14.05 8.39 -14.92
C ALA A 352 14.08 9.87 -14.53
N HIS A 353 15.00 10.21 -13.64
CA HIS A 353 15.21 11.58 -13.19
C HIS A 353 16.35 12.25 -13.98
N SER A 354 16.16 13.50 -14.41
CA SER A 354 17.14 14.31 -15.13
C SER A 354 17.02 15.79 -14.78
N LEU A 355 18.07 16.55 -15.05
CA LEU A 355 18.15 17.97 -14.78
C LEU A 355 18.45 18.71 -16.09
N LEU A 356 17.64 19.71 -16.42
CA LEU A 356 17.76 20.53 -17.62
C LEU A 356 17.93 21.99 -17.25
N ALA A 357 18.52 22.77 -18.16
CA ALA A 357 18.53 24.23 -18.13
C ALA A 357 17.80 24.78 -19.35
N VAL A 358 17.16 25.94 -19.20
CA VAL A 358 16.46 26.64 -20.29
C VAL A 358 16.86 28.11 -20.30
N SER A 359 17.31 28.61 -21.44
CA SER A 359 17.58 30.03 -21.66
C SER A 359 16.30 30.83 -21.93
N ARG A 360 16.35 32.16 -21.79
CA ARG A 360 15.24 33.05 -22.18
C ARG A 360 14.81 32.91 -23.64
N GLU A 361 15.73 32.54 -24.52
CA GLU A 361 15.49 32.31 -25.95
C GLU A 361 14.91 30.90 -26.24
N GLY A 362 14.61 30.12 -25.21
CA GLY A 362 14.03 28.78 -25.36
C GLY A 362 15.04 27.68 -25.69
N LYS A 363 16.34 27.90 -25.50
CA LYS A 363 17.35 26.84 -25.70
C LYS A 363 17.36 25.91 -24.49
N ILE A 364 17.07 24.63 -24.71
CA ILE A 364 17.11 23.60 -23.66
C ILE A 364 18.45 22.87 -23.71
N ARG A 365 19.12 22.75 -22.55
CA ARG A 365 20.39 22.05 -22.37
C ARG A 365 20.26 20.99 -21.28
N GLU A 366 20.78 19.79 -21.54
CA GLU A 366 20.87 18.75 -20.52
C GLU A 366 22.02 19.05 -19.55
N LEU A 367 21.71 19.19 -18.26
CA LEU A 367 22.72 19.32 -17.19
C LEU A 367 23.12 17.95 -16.64
N SER A 368 22.22 16.97 -16.72
CA SER A 368 22.51 15.59 -16.32
C SER A 368 21.87 14.58 -17.27
N LYS A 369 22.54 13.44 -17.44
CA LYS A 369 21.91 12.25 -18.06
C LYS A 369 20.85 11.67 -17.11
N LYS A 370 19.96 10.86 -17.68
CA LYS A 370 18.94 10.13 -16.92
C LYS A 370 19.56 9.28 -15.81
N ARG A 371 19.05 9.46 -14.59
CA ARG A 371 19.35 8.70 -13.38
C ARG A 371 18.09 7.93 -13.00
N TYR A 372 18.16 6.62 -13.00
CA TYR A 372 16.99 5.77 -12.85
C TYR A 372 16.70 5.51 -11.36
N ARG A 373 15.42 5.49 -11.01
CA ARG A 373 14.94 5.26 -9.64
C ARG A 373 13.79 4.29 -9.65
N SER A 374 13.66 3.50 -8.58
CA SER A 374 12.44 2.76 -8.28
C SER A 374 12.37 2.49 -6.77
N SER A 375 11.28 1.88 -6.30
CA SER A 375 11.29 1.19 -5.02
C SER A 375 12.33 0.07 -5.02
N HIS A 376 12.77 -0.38 -3.85
CA HIS A 376 13.80 -1.41 -3.76
C HIS A 376 13.45 -2.67 -4.59
N ILE A 377 14.42 -3.27 -5.31
CA ILE A 377 14.14 -4.36 -6.28
C ILE A 377 13.51 -5.61 -5.64
N ALA A 378 13.84 -5.90 -4.39
CA ALA A 378 13.18 -6.94 -3.59
C ALA A 378 11.89 -6.40 -2.95
N THR A 379 10.88 -7.27 -2.78
CA THR A 379 9.61 -6.91 -2.16
C THR A 379 9.64 -7.11 -0.65
N ARG A 380 9.10 -6.15 0.10
CA ARG A 380 8.88 -6.27 1.56
C ARG A 380 7.58 -7.03 1.90
N ASP A 381 6.64 -7.09 0.96
CA ASP A 381 5.31 -7.69 1.18
C ASP A 381 5.36 -9.22 1.06
N GLY A 382 6.38 -9.73 0.37
CA GLY A 382 6.57 -11.15 0.10
C GLY A 382 7.64 -11.85 0.93
N LEU A 383 8.06 -11.30 2.08
CA LEU A 383 9.13 -11.91 2.89
C LEU A 383 8.75 -13.28 3.45
N GLU A 384 7.45 -13.55 3.60
CA GLU A 384 6.92 -14.85 4.04
C GLU A 384 6.46 -15.73 2.86
N TRP A 385 6.62 -15.28 1.62
CA TRP A 385 6.26 -16.07 0.43
C TRP A 385 7.33 -17.11 0.10
N PRO A 386 7.00 -18.14 -0.72
CA PRO A 386 7.99 -19.08 -1.23
C PRO A 386 9.21 -18.37 -1.83
N GLN A 387 10.40 -18.91 -1.59
CA GLN A 387 11.67 -18.32 -2.02
C GLN A 387 11.69 -18.10 -3.55
N ALA A 388 11.07 -19.00 -4.32
CA ALA A 388 10.94 -18.88 -5.77
C ALA A 388 10.18 -17.61 -6.19
N VAL A 389 9.14 -17.21 -5.44
CA VAL A 389 8.40 -15.96 -5.70
C VAL A 389 9.25 -14.76 -5.30
N GLN A 390 9.91 -14.79 -4.15
CA GLN A 390 10.82 -13.71 -3.73
C GLN A 390 11.94 -13.46 -4.77
N GLN A 391 12.52 -14.56 -5.29
CA GLN A 391 13.51 -14.52 -6.37
C GLN A 391 12.89 -13.97 -7.65
N ARG A 392 11.70 -14.44 -8.06
CA ARG A 392 11.00 -13.92 -9.23
C ARG A 392 10.82 -12.40 -9.17
N HIS A 393 10.43 -11.85 -8.02
CA HIS A 393 10.34 -10.40 -7.84
C HIS A 393 11.70 -9.72 -8.01
N SER A 394 12.70 -10.14 -7.24
CA SER A 394 14.01 -9.48 -7.25
C SER A 394 14.73 -9.58 -8.61
N ASP A 395 14.66 -10.74 -9.27
CA ASP A 395 15.31 -10.99 -10.56
C ASP A 395 14.62 -10.25 -11.70
N SER A 396 13.28 -10.29 -11.76
CA SER A 396 12.52 -9.57 -12.79
C SER A 396 12.64 -8.06 -12.62
N ASN A 397 12.59 -7.58 -11.38
CA ASN A 397 12.77 -6.16 -11.10
C ASN A 397 14.19 -5.73 -11.46
N LEU A 398 15.22 -6.49 -11.07
CA LEU A 398 16.60 -6.19 -11.44
C LEU A 398 16.78 -6.16 -12.97
N ALA A 399 16.23 -7.15 -13.67
CA ALA A 399 16.22 -7.20 -15.13
C ALA A 399 15.65 -5.92 -15.73
N LYS A 400 14.45 -5.54 -15.29
CA LYS A 400 13.72 -4.38 -15.77
C LYS A 400 14.41 -3.06 -15.44
N VAL A 401 14.85 -2.84 -14.20
CA VAL A 401 15.50 -1.58 -13.80
C VAL A 401 16.88 -1.36 -14.45
N MET A 402 17.43 -2.38 -15.11
CA MET A 402 18.68 -2.28 -15.88
C MET A 402 18.43 -2.33 -17.39
N GLU A 403 17.17 -2.28 -17.87
CA GLU A 403 16.85 -2.42 -19.30
C GLU A 403 17.51 -1.36 -20.19
N HIS A 404 17.78 -0.18 -19.63
CA HIS A 404 18.42 0.94 -20.32
C HIS A 404 19.95 0.94 -20.18
N SER A 405 20.52 -0.05 -19.50
CA SER A 405 21.97 -0.24 -19.40
C SER A 405 22.50 -1.02 -20.61
N LYS A 406 23.70 -0.66 -21.10
CA LYS A 406 24.38 -1.41 -22.17
C LYS A 406 25.33 -2.44 -21.55
N SER A 407 25.52 -3.60 -22.20
CA SER A 407 26.31 -4.71 -21.65
C SER A 407 27.78 -4.36 -21.35
N GLU A 408 28.38 -3.44 -22.10
CA GLU A 408 29.77 -2.99 -21.90
C GLU A 408 29.90 -1.76 -20.99
N GLN A 409 28.77 -1.14 -20.63
CA GLN A 409 28.72 0.07 -19.83
C GLN A 409 28.72 -0.29 -18.34
N LEU A 410 29.49 0.45 -17.54
CA LEU A 410 29.49 0.28 -16.09
C LEU A 410 28.10 0.58 -15.53
N ALA A 411 27.53 -0.32 -14.74
CA ALA A 411 26.22 -0.13 -14.11
C ALA A 411 26.34 -0.08 -12.58
N LEU A 412 25.64 0.87 -11.96
CA LEU A 412 25.55 1.00 -10.50
C LEU A 412 24.14 0.66 -10.02
N LEU A 413 24.07 -0.17 -8.98
CA LEU A 413 22.91 -0.36 -8.13
C LEU A 413 23.24 0.21 -6.75
N GLN A 414 22.79 1.45 -6.50
CA GLN A 414 22.95 2.11 -5.21
C GLN A 414 21.70 1.95 -4.36
N THR A 415 21.84 1.39 -3.15
CA THR A 415 20.75 1.30 -2.18
C THR A 415 20.95 2.24 -1.00
N LEU A 416 19.86 2.88 -0.57
CA LEU A 416 19.82 3.77 0.59
C LEU A 416 18.92 3.14 1.64
N ILE A 417 19.30 1.96 2.14
CA ILE A 417 18.58 1.20 3.16
C ILE A 417 19.50 0.94 4.36
N SER A 418 18.92 0.63 5.51
CA SER A 418 19.65 0.51 6.78
C SER A 418 19.46 -0.87 7.41
N PRO A 419 20.16 -1.91 6.91
CA PRO A 419 20.09 -3.26 7.45
C PRO A 419 20.35 -3.28 8.96
N ILE A 420 19.41 -3.85 9.72
CA ILE A 420 19.51 -3.98 11.17
C ILE A 420 19.09 -5.38 11.62
N HIS A 421 19.84 -5.96 12.54
CA HIS A 421 19.53 -7.26 13.13
C HIS A 421 18.52 -7.12 14.28
N ALA A 422 17.70 -8.15 14.51
CA ALA A 422 16.73 -8.18 15.61
C ALA A 422 17.37 -7.91 16.99
N ALA A 423 18.59 -8.40 17.22
CA ALA A 423 19.32 -8.19 18.47
C ALA A 423 19.70 -6.72 18.73
N ASP A 424 19.73 -5.88 17.69
CA ASP A 424 20.16 -4.48 17.75
C ASP A 424 19.04 -3.47 17.47
N TYR A 425 17.86 -3.93 17.02
CA TYR A 425 16.75 -3.07 16.69
C TYR A 425 16.11 -2.46 17.94
N VAL A 426 15.95 -1.12 17.91
CA VAL A 426 15.23 -0.35 18.92
C VAL A 426 14.19 0.49 18.19
N PRO A 427 12.87 0.20 18.36
CA PRO A 427 11.82 1.02 17.77
C PRO A 427 11.98 2.49 18.16
N ASN A 428 12.04 3.37 17.17
CA ASN A 428 12.24 4.79 17.39
C ASN A 428 11.53 5.62 16.30
N TRP A 429 11.63 6.94 16.38
CA TRP A 429 10.95 7.87 15.47
C TRP A 429 11.40 7.77 14.00
N ILE A 430 12.60 7.24 13.71
CA ILE A 430 13.07 7.02 12.32
C ILE A 430 12.28 5.88 11.67
N THR A 431 11.88 4.88 12.45
CA THR A 431 11.13 3.70 12.00
C THR A 431 9.66 3.75 12.40
N ASP A 432 9.12 4.94 12.70
CA ASP A 432 7.72 5.15 13.13
C ASP A 432 7.32 4.29 14.34
N TYR A 433 8.28 3.99 15.23
CA TYR A 433 8.11 3.09 16.37
C TYR A 433 7.57 1.70 15.98
N LEU A 434 7.89 1.23 14.77
CA LEU A 434 7.44 -0.07 14.27
C LEU A 434 7.81 -1.19 15.27
N PRO A 435 6.84 -1.96 15.78
CA PRO A 435 7.13 -3.02 16.76
C PRO A 435 7.85 -4.21 16.11
N THR A 436 7.71 -4.38 14.80
CA THR A 436 8.36 -5.43 14.01
C THR A 436 9.70 -4.95 13.45
N LEU A 437 10.60 -5.88 13.14
CA LEU A 437 11.88 -5.57 12.51
C LEU A 437 11.66 -4.90 11.13
N PRO A 438 12.40 -3.82 10.80
CA PRO A 438 12.40 -3.26 9.46
C PRO A 438 12.86 -4.28 8.41
N PRO A 439 12.32 -4.24 7.18
CA PRO A 439 12.61 -5.25 6.17
C PRO A 439 14.02 -5.14 5.57
N ASP A 440 14.74 -4.04 5.85
CA ASP A 440 15.99 -3.63 5.21
C ASP A 440 17.06 -4.73 5.13
N LEU A 441 17.21 -5.55 6.19
CA LEU A 441 18.21 -6.63 6.19
C LEU A 441 17.90 -7.72 5.16
N GLU A 442 16.63 -8.14 5.08
CA GLU A 442 16.22 -9.17 4.11
C GLU A 442 16.21 -8.62 2.68
N LEU A 443 15.77 -7.37 2.51
CA LEU A 443 15.86 -6.67 1.22
C LEU A 443 17.32 -6.61 0.72
N TYR A 444 18.26 -6.25 1.59
CA TYR A 444 19.68 -6.20 1.27
C TYR A 444 20.20 -7.55 0.78
N LYS A 445 19.89 -8.64 1.49
CA LYS A 445 20.30 -10.01 1.09
C LYS A 445 19.69 -10.43 -0.24
N LEU A 446 18.40 -10.18 -0.45
CA LEU A 446 17.70 -10.54 -1.67
C LEU A 446 18.26 -9.80 -2.90
N ALA A 447 18.58 -8.51 -2.76
CA ALA A 447 19.21 -7.73 -3.84
C ALA A 447 20.63 -8.23 -4.16
N ARG A 448 21.44 -8.57 -3.15
CA ARG A 448 22.76 -9.18 -3.34
C ARG A 448 22.67 -10.49 -4.12
N ALA A 449 21.76 -11.37 -3.70
CA ALA A 449 21.56 -12.65 -4.37
C ALA A 449 21.07 -12.49 -5.82
N ALA A 450 20.21 -11.51 -6.11
CA ALA A 450 19.76 -11.22 -7.48
C ALA A 450 20.89 -10.75 -8.39
N VAL A 451 21.76 -9.85 -7.89
CA VAL A 451 22.94 -9.41 -8.65
C VAL A 451 23.92 -10.56 -8.89
N GLU A 452 24.14 -11.42 -7.89
CA GLU A 452 25.00 -12.60 -8.04
C GLU A 452 24.47 -13.56 -9.12
N ARG A 453 23.17 -13.85 -9.13
CA ARG A 453 22.53 -14.66 -10.18
C ARG A 453 22.69 -14.04 -11.58
N ARG A 454 22.70 -12.70 -11.67
CA ARG A 454 22.85 -11.96 -12.93
C ARG A 454 24.30 -11.72 -13.35
N ALA A 455 25.29 -12.02 -12.51
CA ALA A 455 26.70 -11.69 -12.76
C ALA A 455 27.24 -12.22 -14.11
N LYS A 456 26.69 -13.33 -14.63
CA LYS A 456 27.04 -13.89 -15.94
C LYS A 456 26.52 -13.06 -17.13
N THR A 457 25.47 -12.26 -16.92
CA THR A 457 24.84 -11.43 -17.95
C THR A 457 25.40 -10.01 -17.92
N GLN A 458 25.60 -9.46 -16.74
CA GLN A 458 26.07 -8.08 -16.56
C GLN A 458 26.78 -7.93 -15.22
N ALA A 459 27.95 -7.29 -15.24
CA ALA A 459 28.62 -6.85 -14.03
C ALA A 459 27.96 -5.57 -13.50
N ILE A 460 27.45 -5.62 -12.28
CA ILE A 460 26.77 -4.50 -11.62
C ILE A 460 27.54 -4.15 -10.36
N LEU A 461 28.01 -2.91 -10.26
CA LEU A 461 28.54 -2.37 -9.01
C LEU A 461 27.38 -2.18 -8.04
N GLN A 462 27.57 -2.60 -6.80
CA GLN A 462 26.59 -2.40 -5.74
C GLN A 462 27.20 -1.45 -4.73
N SER A 463 26.41 -0.55 -4.17
CA SER A 463 26.77 0.23 -2.98
C SER A 463 25.55 0.34 -2.07
N ASN A 464 25.76 0.34 -0.75
CA ASN A 464 24.69 0.61 0.19
C ASN A 464 25.13 1.64 1.22
N HIS A 465 24.33 2.69 1.40
CA HIS A 465 24.56 3.70 2.42
C HIS A 465 23.54 3.55 3.55
N PRO A 466 23.86 2.82 4.64
CA PRO A 466 23.02 2.82 5.82
C PRO A 466 23.10 4.19 6.49
N TYR A 467 21.99 4.68 6.99
CA TYR A 467 21.99 5.80 7.92
C TYR A 467 20.81 5.68 8.88
N ASN A 468 21.08 5.15 10.07
CA ASN A 468 20.06 4.85 11.08
C ASN A 468 20.64 4.94 12.49
N ILE A 469 19.78 5.08 13.49
CA ILE A 469 20.14 5.02 14.90
C ILE A 469 19.43 3.85 15.57
N ALA A 470 20.17 3.08 16.36
CA ALA A 470 19.60 2.15 17.32
C ALA A 470 20.43 2.22 18.61
N LYS A 471 21.13 1.14 19.03
CA LYS A 471 22.13 1.23 20.11
C LYS A 471 23.31 2.15 19.77
N ARG A 472 23.63 2.28 18.48
CA ARG A 472 24.69 3.11 17.90
C ARG A 472 24.23 3.67 16.56
N ILE A 473 24.95 4.66 16.05
CA ILE A 473 24.75 5.17 14.70
C ILE A 473 25.31 4.14 13.71
N TYR A 474 24.49 3.73 12.74
CA TYR A 474 24.86 2.91 11.60
C TYR A 474 25.08 3.84 10.40
N TYR A 475 26.28 3.81 9.82
CA TYR A 475 26.71 4.66 8.70
C TYR A 475 27.71 3.89 7.80
N THR A 476 28.06 4.43 6.63
CA THR A 476 29.00 3.78 5.71
C THR A 476 30.42 3.79 6.29
N PRO A 477 31.04 2.65 6.62
CA PRO A 477 32.36 2.65 7.24
C PRO A 477 33.46 3.07 6.24
N SER A 478 34.58 3.61 6.72
CA SER A 478 35.68 4.05 5.86
C SER A 478 36.39 2.92 5.10
N ASN A 479 36.25 1.68 5.57
CA ASN A 479 36.75 0.47 4.95
C ASN A 479 35.64 -0.33 4.22
N ASP A 480 34.56 0.34 3.83
CA ASP A 480 33.46 -0.28 3.09
C ASP A 480 33.96 -0.97 1.81
N LYS A 481 33.66 -2.25 1.65
CA LYS A 481 34.20 -3.07 0.57
C LYS A 481 33.70 -2.62 -0.80
N ASP A 482 32.44 -2.20 -0.87
CA ASP A 482 31.81 -1.80 -2.12
C ASP A 482 32.32 -0.44 -2.57
N GLY A 483 32.45 0.52 -1.66
CA GLY A 483 33.06 1.83 -1.96
C GLY A 483 34.52 1.71 -2.41
N LEU A 484 35.30 0.83 -1.78
CA LEU A 484 36.66 0.54 -2.22
C LEU A 484 36.72 -0.14 -3.60
N ASN A 485 35.78 -1.04 -3.89
CA ASN A 485 35.66 -1.66 -5.21
C ASN A 485 35.28 -0.64 -6.29
N LEU A 486 34.33 0.26 -6.01
CA LEU A 486 33.97 1.36 -6.92
C LEU A 486 35.19 2.23 -7.23
N LEU A 487 35.96 2.63 -6.22
CA LEU A 487 37.22 3.37 -6.41
C LEU A 487 38.20 2.60 -7.30
N ALA A 488 38.39 1.30 -7.06
CA ALA A 488 39.31 0.47 -7.82
C ALA A 488 38.89 0.32 -9.30
N VAL A 489 37.59 0.20 -9.57
CA VAL A 489 37.05 0.08 -10.92
C VAL A 489 37.08 1.44 -11.63
N ALA A 490 36.63 2.51 -10.99
CA ALA A 490 36.56 3.85 -11.59
C ALA A 490 37.94 4.44 -11.90
N LYS A 491 38.98 4.11 -11.12
CA LYS A 491 40.38 4.52 -11.41
C LYS A 491 40.86 4.10 -12.81
N LYS A 492 40.32 3.01 -13.36
CA LYS A 492 40.67 2.54 -14.71
C LYS A 492 40.24 3.50 -15.82
N TYR A 493 39.32 4.41 -15.53
CA TYR A 493 38.74 5.36 -16.48
C TYR A 493 39.32 6.78 -16.38
N VAL A 494 40.23 7.03 -15.42
CA VAL A 494 40.75 8.38 -15.13
C VAL A 494 41.45 9.01 -16.33
N SER A 495 42.28 8.23 -17.04
CA SER A 495 43.04 8.72 -18.20
C SER A 495 42.15 9.12 -19.38
N SER A 496 40.95 8.52 -19.49
CA SER A 496 40.01 8.75 -20.58
C SER A 496 38.82 9.65 -20.22
N THR A 497 38.66 10.02 -18.94
CA THR A 497 37.46 10.73 -18.44
C THR A 497 37.83 12.03 -17.77
N PRO A 498 37.73 13.19 -18.46
CA PRO A 498 38.06 14.49 -17.89
C PRO A 498 37.28 14.79 -16.60
N GLY A 499 37.97 15.30 -15.58
CA GLY A 499 37.37 15.66 -14.29
C GLY A 499 37.06 14.49 -13.35
N LEU A 500 37.24 13.23 -13.78
CA LEU A 500 36.97 12.06 -12.94
C LEU A 500 37.94 11.97 -11.74
N GLN A 501 39.21 12.29 -11.93
CA GLN A 501 40.22 12.24 -10.85
C GLN A 501 39.79 13.04 -9.62
N THR A 502 39.30 14.26 -9.82
CA THR A 502 38.83 15.13 -8.74
C THR A 502 37.66 14.51 -7.96
N LEU A 503 36.72 13.88 -8.66
CA LEU A 503 35.59 13.18 -8.01
C LEU A 503 36.07 11.97 -7.19
N LEU A 504 37.03 11.19 -7.70
CA LEU A 504 37.59 10.04 -6.98
C LEU A 504 38.39 10.46 -5.73
N GLU A 505 39.12 11.56 -5.81
CA GLU A 505 39.84 12.15 -4.68
C GLU A 505 38.88 12.65 -3.60
N GLN A 506 37.81 13.35 -4.00
CA GLN A 506 36.76 13.78 -3.08
C GLN A 506 36.05 12.58 -2.44
N TYR A 507 35.64 11.59 -3.22
CA TYR A 507 34.98 10.39 -2.68
C TYR A 507 35.86 9.66 -1.67
N LYS A 508 37.15 9.48 -2.00
CA LYS A 508 38.12 8.87 -1.08
C LYS A 508 38.26 9.70 0.20
N SER A 509 38.37 11.02 0.08
CA SER A 509 38.49 11.93 1.24
C SER A 509 37.27 11.86 2.16
N VAL A 510 36.05 11.87 1.61
CA VAL A 510 34.79 11.74 2.37
C VAL A 510 34.67 10.34 2.99
N LEU A 511 35.09 9.29 2.28
CA LEU A 511 35.05 7.93 2.82
C LEU A 511 36.01 7.79 4.01
N GLU A 512 37.21 8.35 3.91
CA GLU A 512 38.27 8.32 4.93
C GLU A 512 38.12 9.37 6.04
N SER A 513 37.18 10.32 5.91
CA SER A 513 36.95 11.37 6.91
C SER A 513 36.66 10.73 8.27
N LYS A 514 37.53 10.99 9.26
CA LYS A 514 37.49 10.31 10.55
C LYS A 514 36.22 10.65 11.35
N PRO A 515 35.63 9.68 12.06
CA PRO A 515 34.70 9.98 13.14
C PRO A 515 35.47 10.60 14.32
N GLY A 516 35.56 11.94 14.34
CA GLY A 516 35.93 12.72 15.53
C GLY A 516 37.34 13.31 15.56
N THR A 517 37.42 14.64 15.59
CA THR A 517 38.28 15.48 16.48
C THR A 517 37.85 16.96 16.51
N ALA A 518 36.82 17.37 15.76
CA ALA A 518 36.11 18.63 15.98
C ALA A 518 34.68 18.32 16.47
N THR A 519 34.18 19.11 17.40
CA THR A 519 33.16 18.77 18.41
C THR A 519 31.74 18.39 17.94
N ILE A 520 31.38 18.45 16.66
CA ILE A 520 30.11 17.92 16.09
C ILE A 520 30.42 17.48 14.64
N PHE A 521 30.16 16.22 14.26
CA PHE A 521 30.46 15.69 12.93
C PHE A 521 29.17 15.41 12.15
N ASP A 522 29.05 15.97 10.94
CA ASP A 522 27.87 15.86 10.07
C ASP A 522 27.84 14.51 9.32
N TYR A 523 27.34 13.47 10.00
CA TYR A 523 27.18 12.15 9.37
C TYR A 523 26.14 12.16 8.25
N ALA A 524 25.06 12.95 8.38
CA ALA A 524 24.02 13.05 7.36
C ALA A 524 24.60 13.60 6.05
N GLY A 525 25.36 14.69 6.14
CA GLY A 525 26.07 15.28 5.01
C GLY A 525 27.08 14.31 4.41
N ARG A 526 27.85 13.61 5.24
CA ARG A 526 28.79 12.59 4.75
C ARG A 526 28.10 11.55 3.86
N GLU A 527 26.98 10.99 4.31
CA GLU A 527 26.25 9.97 3.53
C GLU A 527 25.65 10.54 2.23
N LEU A 528 25.20 11.79 2.23
CA LEU A 528 24.75 12.48 1.00
C LEU A 528 25.89 12.73 0.02
N PHE A 529 27.06 13.17 0.50
CA PHE A 529 28.23 13.34 -0.35
C PHE A 529 28.73 12.02 -0.92
N LEU A 530 28.81 10.95 -0.11
CA LEU A 530 29.20 9.62 -0.61
C LEU A 530 28.25 9.16 -1.72
N SER A 531 26.95 9.15 -1.45
CA SER A 531 25.96 8.69 -2.42
C SER A 531 25.93 9.53 -3.70
N SER A 532 26.04 10.86 -3.58
CA SER A 532 26.05 11.76 -4.74
C SER A 532 27.32 11.64 -5.57
N LEU A 533 28.49 11.52 -4.92
CA LEU A 533 29.77 11.35 -5.61
C LEU A 533 29.81 10.04 -6.40
N GLU A 534 29.24 8.95 -5.88
CA GLU A 534 29.10 7.70 -6.65
C GLU A 534 28.29 7.92 -7.92
N GLN A 535 27.16 8.61 -7.83
CA GLN A 535 26.35 8.92 -9.01
C GLN A 535 27.11 9.81 -10.00
N LEU A 536 27.79 10.86 -9.53
CA LEU A 536 28.60 11.75 -10.36
C LEU A 536 29.76 11.02 -11.04
N ILE A 537 30.42 10.07 -10.35
CA ILE A 537 31.48 9.22 -10.91
C ILE A 537 30.91 8.39 -12.07
N ILE A 538 29.79 7.71 -11.84
CA ILE A 538 29.14 6.89 -12.88
C ILE A 538 28.69 7.74 -14.05
N LEU A 539 28.08 8.90 -13.81
CA LEU A 539 27.64 9.82 -14.86
C LEU A 539 28.81 10.37 -15.68
N ALA A 540 29.92 10.74 -15.03
CA ALA A 540 31.12 11.23 -15.69
C ALA A 540 31.77 10.17 -16.59
N ILE A 541 31.82 8.91 -16.14
CA ILE A 541 32.29 7.76 -16.94
C ILE A 541 31.33 7.49 -18.12
N GLY A 542 30.09 7.99 -18.05
CA GLY A 542 29.03 7.63 -18.98
C GLY A 542 28.44 6.25 -18.68
N GLY A 543 28.51 5.80 -17.43
CA GLY A 543 27.88 4.60 -16.90
C GLY A 543 26.36 4.71 -16.72
N TYR A 544 25.74 3.62 -16.30
CA TYR A 544 24.31 3.52 -16.00
C TYR A 544 24.06 3.78 -14.51
N SER A 545 23.33 4.86 -14.23
CA SER A 545 22.99 5.30 -12.87
C SER A 545 21.63 4.75 -12.48
N TYR A 546 21.59 3.84 -11.50
CA TYR A 546 20.37 3.39 -10.86
C TYR A 546 20.51 3.44 -9.34
N GLY A 547 19.43 3.79 -8.64
CA GLY A 547 19.37 3.63 -7.20
C GLY A 547 17.98 3.64 -6.60
N SER A 548 17.89 3.20 -5.35
CA SER A 548 16.63 3.08 -4.62
C SER A 548 16.85 3.25 -3.11
N CYS A 549 15.86 3.79 -2.40
CA CYS A 549 15.63 3.46 -1.00
C CYS A 549 14.55 2.38 -0.91
N VAL A 550 14.01 2.06 0.28
CA VAL A 550 12.93 1.05 0.41
C VAL A 550 11.76 1.38 -0.53
N SER A 551 11.27 2.62 -0.48
CA SER A 551 10.12 3.12 -1.26
C SER A 551 10.50 3.79 -2.59
N GLY A 552 11.76 4.22 -2.75
CA GLY A 552 12.23 5.00 -3.90
C GLY A 552 11.81 6.48 -3.89
N LYS A 553 11.09 6.95 -2.88
CA LYS A 553 10.54 8.32 -2.79
C LYS A 553 11.10 9.19 -1.65
N ASP A 554 11.76 8.58 -0.65
CA ASP A 554 12.23 9.30 0.55
C ASP A 554 13.74 9.61 0.45
N ARG A 555 14.62 8.79 1.06
CA ARG A 555 16.08 8.99 0.98
C ARG A 555 16.61 9.12 -0.45
N LYS A 556 15.99 8.42 -1.43
CA LYS A 556 16.36 8.55 -2.85
C LYS A 556 16.02 9.93 -3.40
N ALA A 557 14.93 10.57 -2.99
CA ALA A 557 14.63 11.94 -3.36
C ALA A 557 15.67 12.92 -2.80
N ILE A 558 16.09 12.75 -1.56
CA ILE A 558 17.13 13.59 -0.93
C ILE A 558 18.46 13.46 -1.67
N GLU A 559 18.86 12.24 -2.06
CA GLU A 559 20.05 12.03 -2.89
C GLU A 559 19.92 12.75 -4.25
N LEU A 560 18.78 12.64 -4.93
CA LEU A 560 18.58 13.34 -6.21
C LEU A 560 18.69 14.87 -6.05
N ILE A 561 18.06 15.44 -5.02
CA ILE A 561 18.15 16.87 -4.69
C ILE A 561 19.60 17.27 -4.42
N HIS A 562 20.34 16.49 -3.64
CA HIS A 562 21.72 16.80 -3.29
C HIS A 562 22.64 16.70 -4.52
N THR A 563 22.51 15.65 -5.32
CA THR A 563 23.26 15.48 -6.57
C THR A 563 22.94 16.59 -7.58
N ASP A 564 21.67 16.99 -7.73
CA ASP A 564 21.26 18.14 -8.55
C ASP A 564 21.94 19.42 -8.08
N ALA A 565 21.93 19.68 -6.76
CA ALA A 565 22.58 20.85 -6.18
C ALA A 565 24.09 20.85 -6.47
N MET A 566 24.76 19.68 -6.44
CA MET A 566 26.18 19.59 -6.77
C MET A 566 26.46 19.93 -8.24
N ILE A 567 25.59 19.48 -9.16
CA ILE A 567 25.68 19.79 -10.59
C ILE A 567 25.49 21.29 -10.81
N LEU A 568 24.42 21.87 -10.24
CA LEU A 568 24.15 23.31 -10.32
C LEU A 568 25.28 24.16 -9.72
N TYR A 569 25.83 23.72 -8.59
CA TYR A 569 26.96 24.40 -7.94
C TYR A 569 28.18 24.44 -8.86
N LYS A 570 28.50 23.32 -9.53
CA LYS A 570 29.61 23.27 -10.49
C LYS A 570 29.36 24.17 -11.69
N GLU A 571 28.15 24.17 -12.24
CA GLU A 571 27.79 25.05 -13.36
C GLU A 571 27.92 26.53 -12.99
N LEU A 572 27.55 26.90 -11.75
CA LEU A 572 27.60 28.29 -11.26
C LEU A 572 29.00 28.77 -10.88
N TYR A 573 29.81 27.89 -10.27
CA TYR A 573 31.04 28.29 -9.58
C TYR A 573 32.30 27.63 -10.15
N GLY A 574 32.17 26.78 -11.17
CA GLY A 574 33.29 26.17 -11.90
C GLY A 574 33.97 24.99 -11.19
N SER A 575 33.58 24.67 -9.95
CA SER A 575 34.14 23.56 -9.17
C SER A 575 33.04 22.82 -8.40
N TRP A 576 33.28 21.55 -8.06
CA TRP A 576 32.37 20.79 -7.19
C TRP A 576 32.38 21.35 -5.76
N PRO A 577 31.24 21.36 -5.05
CA PRO A 577 31.23 21.61 -3.61
C PRO A 577 31.90 20.44 -2.88
N VAL A 578 32.50 20.71 -1.71
CA VAL A 578 33.21 19.71 -0.89
C VAL A 578 32.56 19.55 0.48
N PHE A 579 32.75 18.38 1.08
CA PHE A 579 32.16 18.04 2.38
C PHE A 579 32.83 18.75 3.56
N ASP A 580 34.15 18.95 3.52
CA ASP A 580 34.99 19.48 4.60
C ASP A 580 34.94 21.02 4.74
N GLU A 581 33.95 21.67 4.13
CA GLU A 581 33.75 23.10 4.19
C GLU A 581 32.99 23.48 5.47
N LEU A 582 33.49 24.47 6.22
CA LEU A 582 32.82 24.97 7.43
C LEU A 582 31.51 25.70 7.09
N SER A 583 30.51 25.61 7.97
CA SER A 583 29.14 26.14 7.73
C SER A 583 29.08 27.66 7.57
N ASP A 584 30.02 28.41 8.15
CA ASP A 584 30.13 29.87 8.02
C ASP A 584 30.73 30.32 6.69
N LYS A 585 31.26 29.39 5.89
CA LYS A 585 31.97 29.73 4.65
C LYS A 585 31.01 29.95 3.50
N LYS A 586 31.37 30.94 2.69
CA LYS A 586 30.61 31.36 1.50
C LYS A 586 30.29 30.19 0.56
N ASN A 587 31.20 29.24 0.39
CA ASN A 587 31.00 28.07 -0.45
C ASN A 587 29.89 27.16 0.09
N ARG A 588 29.91 26.86 1.40
CA ARG A 588 28.88 26.04 2.03
C ARG A 588 27.52 26.74 1.99
N ILE A 589 27.45 28.03 2.32
CA ILE A 589 26.20 28.83 2.25
C ILE A 589 25.58 28.78 0.85
N ARG A 590 26.39 28.92 -0.20
CA ARG A 590 25.92 28.82 -1.59
C ARG A 590 25.35 27.44 -1.92
N PHE A 591 26.04 26.38 -1.50
CA PHE A 591 25.56 25.01 -1.71
C PHE A 591 24.26 24.74 -0.94
N VAL A 592 24.20 25.13 0.33
CA VAL A 592 23.01 25.03 1.18
C VAL A 592 21.82 25.76 0.54
N SER A 593 22.03 26.95 -0.03
CA SER A 593 20.96 27.66 -0.74
C SER A 593 20.40 26.86 -1.91
N LEU A 594 21.25 26.26 -2.76
CA LEU A 594 20.79 25.45 -3.89
C LEU A 594 20.01 24.23 -3.42
N VAL A 595 20.48 23.55 -2.37
CA VAL A 595 19.76 22.40 -1.80
C VAL A 595 18.39 22.83 -1.27
N ALA A 596 18.33 23.94 -0.54
CA ALA A 596 17.08 24.49 -0.01
C ALA A 596 16.11 24.91 -1.14
N ASP A 597 16.60 25.55 -2.21
CA ASP A 597 15.78 25.93 -3.36
C ASP A 597 15.15 24.71 -4.05
N LEU A 598 15.95 23.65 -4.26
CA LEU A 598 15.46 22.41 -4.88
C LEU A 598 14.50 21.65 -3.97
N TYR A 599 14.77 21.58 -2.66
CA TYR A 599 13.86 20.97 -1.69
C TYR A 599 12.53 21.72 -1.63
N MET A 600 12.57 23.05 -1.54
CA MET A 600 11.39 23.92 -1.45
C MET A 600 10.63 24.07 -2.77
N SER A 601 11.22 23.68 -3.91
CA SER A 601 10.46 23.51 -5.16
C SER A 601 9.38 22.43 -5.04
N ARG A 602 9.53 21.52 -4.07
CA ARG A 602 8.67 20.36 -3.80
C ARG A 602 8.49 19.41 -4.97
N HIS A 603 9.40 19.44 -5.95
CA HIS A 603 9.36 18.50 -7.08
C HIS A 603 9.36 17.04 -6.60
N GLN A 604 10.26 16.71 -5.67
CA GLN A 604 10.36 15.37 -5.14
C GLN A 604 9.20 14.97 -4.21
N HIS A 605 8.64 15.94 -3.49
CA HIS A 605 7.45 15.76 -2.66
C HIS A 605 6.24 15.41 -3.52
N GLU A 606 6.00 16.11 -4.63
CA GLU A 606 4.92 15.80 -5.57
C GLU A 606 5.12 14.43 -6.24
N HIS A 607 6.36 14.10 -6.61
CA HIS A 607 6.70 12.76 -7.09
C HIS A 607 6.33 11.69 -6.05
N ALA A 608 6.60 11.92 -4.76
CA ALA A 608 6.15 11.05 -3.67
C ALA A 608 4.62 10.95 -3.59
N GLY A 609 3.91 12.09 -3.69
CA GLY A 609 2.45 12.15 -3.68
C GLY A 609 1.77 11.41 -4.84
N HIS A 610 2.40 11.29 -6.00
CA HIS A 610 1.87 10.43 -7.09
C HIS A 610 1.74 8.94 -6.70
N ASN A 611 2.42 8.48 -5.64
CA ASN A 611 2.28 7.12 -5.11
C ASN A 611 1.11 6.97 -4.12
N ALA A 612 0.65 8.07 -3.55
CA ALA A 612 -0.46 8.17 -2.60
C ALA A 612 -0.91 9.64 -2.57
N PRO A 613 -1.87 10.07 -3.41
CA PRO A 613 -2.24 11.48 -3.49
C PRO A 613 -2.66 12.02 -2.13
N GLY A 614 -2.15 13.21 -1.80
CA GLY A 614 -2.25 13.80 -0.47
C GLY A 614 -1.10 13.43 0.48
N SER A 615 -0.11 12.67 0.00
CA SER A 615 1.11 12.35 0.72
C SER A 615 2.34 12.96 0.06
N GLU A 616 2.22 14.23 -0.37
CA GLU A 616 3.29 15.03 -0.97
C GLU A 616 4.31 15.51 0.08
N GLY A 617 5.03 14.57 0.68
CA GLY A 617 6.02 14.81 1.73
C GLY A 617 7.29 13.98 1.53
N ILE A 618 8.31 14.24 2.35
CA ILE A 618 9.53 13.43 2.45
C ILE A 618 9.64 12.88 3.86
N LYS A 619 9.92 11.58 4.01
CA LYS A 619 10.07 10.94 5.32
C LYS A 619 11.36 11.40 6.03
N THR A 620 11.21 11.77 7.31
CA THR A 620 12.25 12.11 8.29
C THR A 620 13.39 13.00 7.75
N PRO A 621 13.07 14.15 7.13
CA PRO A 621 14.08 15.02 6.54
C PRO A 621 15.06 15.57 7.58
N ASP A 622 14.62 15.85 8.81
CA ASP A 622 15.48 16.30 9.93
C ASP A 622 16.58 15.29 10.28
N TRP A 623 16.38 14.00 9.97
CA TRP A 623 17.41 12.99 10.15
C TRP A 623 18.40 13.00 8.98
N TYR A 624 17.88 13.00 7.75
CA TYR A 624 18.69 12.77 6.55
C TYR A 624 19.36 14.02 5.98
N LEU A 625 18.91 15.21 6.35
CA LEU A 625 19.52 16.47 5.96
C LEU A 625 20.54 16.93 7.01
N PRO A 626 21.68 17.49 6.57
CA PRO A 626 22.55 18.29 7.42
C PRO A 626 21.79 19.40 8.16
N GLU A 627 22.21 19.68 9.39
CA GLU A 627 21.56 20.66 10.28
C GLU A 627 21.46 22.06 9.65
N ASP A 628 22.49 22.51 8.94
CA ASP A 628 22.50 23.83 8.29
C ASP A 628 21.52 23.92 7.12
N ILE A 629 21.33 22.83 6.36
CA ILE A 629 20.31 22.74 5.31
C ILE A 629 18.91 22.73 5.93
N ALA A 630 18.69 21.91 6.96
CA ALA A 630 17.41 21.85 7.65
C ALA A 630 17.03 23.22 8.25
N THR A 631 17.98 23.89 8.89
CA THR A 631 17.81 25.23 9.47
C THR A 631 17.51 26.29 8.41
N GLU A 632 18.18 26.26 7.26
CA GLU A 632 17.90 27.22 6.19
C GLU A 632 16.48 27.03 5.62
N ILE A 633 16.01 25.79 5.47
CA ILE A 633 14.65 25.50 4.99
C ILE A 633 13.60 26.02 5.98
N THR A 634 13.73 25.68 7.28
CA THR A 634 12.77 26.11 8.31
C THR A 634 12.74 27.63 8.45
N LYS A 635 13.90 28.27 8.36
CA LYS A 635 14.03 29.74 8.35
C LYS A 635 13.36 30.38 7.13
N ARG A 636 13.56 29.84 5.92
CA ARG A 636 12.94 30.38 4.69
C ARG A 636 11.42 30.20 4.68
N LEU A 637 10.92 29.13 5.29
CA LEU A 637 9.50 28.86 5.42
C LEU A 637 8.84 29.62 6.58
N ASP A 638 9.65 30.19 7.49
CA ASP A 638 9.19 30.81 8.74
C ASP A 638 8.34 29.85 9.56
N ASN A 639 8.79 28.59 9.65
CA ASN A 639 8.10 27.50 10.34
C ASN A 639 9.08 26.43 10.83
N GLU A 640 9.32 26.37 12.14
CA GLU A 640 10.18 25.36 12.78
C GLU A 640 9.63 23.92 12.62
N ARG A 641 8.34 23.76 12.32
CA ARG A 641 7.70 22.46 12.11
C ARG A 641 7.67 22.02 10.65
N ALA A 642 8.13 22.83 9.70
CA ALA A 642 7.98 22.55 8.27
C ALA A 642 8.48 21.15 7.86
N LEU A 643 9.65 20.74 8.36
CA LEU A 643 10.24 19.45 8.05
C LEU A 643 9.52 18.27 8.73
N LYS A 644 8.90 18.50 9.89
CA LYS A 644 8.03 17.53 10.55
C LYS A 644 6.66 17.43 9.88
N GLU A 645 6.15 18.53 9.33
CA GLU A 645 4.94 18.53 8.51
C GLU A 645 5.16 17.74 7.22
N ASP A 646 6.33 17.88 6.58
CA ASP A 646 6.71 17.06 5.43
C ASP A 646 6.78 15.56 5.78
N ASP A 647 7.33 15.21 6.95
CA ASP A 647 7.32 13.83 7.43
C ASP A 647 5.90 13.31 7.70
N ARG A 648 5.05 14.13 8.33
CA ARG A 648 3.65 13.78 8.61
C ARG A 648 2.90 13.47 7.33
N ILE A 649 2.98 14.34 6.33
CA ILE A 649 2.33 14.16 5.03
C ILE A 649 2.90 12.91 4.32
N ALA A 650 4.22 12.68 4.38
CA ALA A 650 4.82 11.48 3.79
C ALA A 650 4.30 10.18 4.44
N THR A 651 4.07 10.22 5.75
CA THR A 651 3.63 9.10 6.59
C THR A 651 2.18 8.72 6.32
N ASP A 652 1.36 9.67 5.89
CA ASP A 652 -0.07 9.47 5.59
C ASP A 652 -0.31 8.57 4.37
N ASN A 653 0.76 8.18 3.66
CA ASN A 653 0.69 7.30 2.50
C ASN A 653 0.16 5.91 2.83
N GLU A 654 0.40 5.39 4.02
CA GLU A 654 -0.18 4.12 4.50
C GLU A 654 -1.40 4.43 5.36
N VAL A 655 -2.57 3.86 5.03
CA VAL A 655 -3.83 4.17 5.75
C VAL A 655 -3.72 3.93 7.26
N LYS A 656 -3.04 2.86 7.67
CA LYS A 656 -2.80 2.54 9.09
C LYS A 656 -1.96 3.61 9.82
N ASN A 657 -1.10 4.32 9.09
CA ASN A 657 -0.18 5.29 9.65
C ASN A 657 -0.81 6.68 9.85
N ILE A 658 -2.00 6.94 9.30
CA ILE A 658 -2.78 8.15 9.60
C ILE A 658 -3.07 8.27 11.11
N PHE A 659 -3.23 7.14 11.78
CA PHE A 659 -3.47 7.10 13.23
C PHE A 659 -2.18 6.98 14.06
N ILE A 660 -1.00 6.87 13.43
CA ILE A 660 0.29 6.85 14.14
C ILE A 660 0.72 8.28 14.38
N GLY A 661 0.90 8.69 15.64
CA GLY A 661 1.20 10.08 15.98
C GLY A 661 0.00 11.03 15.77
N GLY A 662 -1.18 10.47 15.48
CA GLY A 662 -2.44 11.19 15.38
C GLY A 662 -3.04 11.53 16.75
N SER A 663 -4.12 12.32 16.74
CA SER A 663 -4.73 12.85 17.96
C SER A 663 -5.43 11.79 18.81
N LYS A 664 -5.95 10.72 18.19
CA LYS A 664 -6.60 9.58 18.86
C LYS A 664 -6.33 8.27 18.13
N LYS A 665 -6.52 7.15 18.82
CA LYS A 665 -6.52 5.82 18.17
C LYS A 665 -7.79 5.65 17.35
N VAL A 666 -7.74 4.86 16.27
CA VAL A 666 -8.89 4.58 15.39
C VAL A 666 -10.16 4.18 16.16
N LYS A 667 -10.02 3.35 17.21
CA LYS A 667 -11.15 2.86 18.03
C LYS A 667 -11.94 3.97 18.72
N GLU A 668 -11.32 5.11 18.98
CA GLU A 668 -11.94 6.26 19.65
C GLU A 668 -12.79 7.10 18.67
N TYR A 669 -12.69 6.84 17.37
CA TYR A 669 -13.49 7.47 16.31
C TYR A 669 -14.67 6.62 15.84
N LEU A 670 -14.66 5.32 16.12
CA LEU A 670 -15.70 4.39 15.65
C LEU A 670 -17.02 4.63 16.41
N PHE A 671 -18.15 4.43 15.74
CA PHE A 671 -19.43 4.46 16.44
C PHE A 671 -19.57 3.29 17.42
N PRO A 672 -20.32 3.46 18.51
CA PRO A 672 -20.55 2.39 19.47
C PRO A 672 -21.53 1.34 18.90
N GLY A 673 -21.25 0.06 19.16
CA GLY A 673 -22.14 -1.06 18.85
C GLY A 673 -22.53 -1.11 17.37
N ASN A 674 -23.84 -1.20 17.10
CA ASN A 674 -24.39 -1.31 15.75
C ASN A 674 -24.97 0.00 15.21
N THR A 675 -24.53 1.14 15.76
CA THR A 675 -25.03 2.47 15.40
C THR A 675 -24.92 2.73 13.88
N LEU A 676 -23.76 2.40 13.28
CA LEU A 676 -23.53 2.59 11.85
C LEU A 676 -24.48 1.74 11.01
N LEU A 677 -24.71 0.48 11.38
CA LEU A 677 -25.64 -0.40 10.67
C LEU A 677 -27.06 0.17 10.67
N CYS A 678 -27.55 0.59 11.83
CA CYS A 678 -28.89 1.19 11.95
C CYS A 678 -29.00 2.48 11.13
N ARG A 679 -27.94 3.31 11.09
CA ARG A 679 -27.89 4.52 10.27
C ARG A 679 -28.00 4.21 8.79
N LEU A 680 -27.20 3.26 8.30
CA LEU A 680 -27.22 2.86 6.88
C LEU A 680 -28.57 2.24 6.48
N ALA A 681 -29.16 1.41 7.34
CA ALA A 681 -30.47 0.83 7.10
C ALA A 681 -31.58 1.89 7.05
N ALA A 682 -31.59 2.86 7.97
CA ALA A 682 -32.55 3.95 7.99
C ALA A 682 -32.42 4.86 6.75
N ARG A 683 -31.18 5.12 6.30
CA ARG A 683 -30.91 5.86 5.06
C ARG A 683 -31.43 5.11 3.83
N GLN A 684 -31.17 3.81 3.74
CA GLN A 684 -31.66 2.97 2.64
C GLN A 684 -33.19 2.88 2.60
N LEU A 685 -33.86 2.84 3.75
CA LEU A 685 -35.32 2.94 3.81
C LEU A 685 -35.80 4.26 3.17
N GLY A 686 -35.04 5.34 3.37
CA GLY A 686 -35.33 6.66 2.85
C GLY A 686 -36.53 7.31 3.55
N LYS A 687 -36.72 8.59 3.26
CA LYS A 687 -37.73 9.42 3.95
C LYS A 687 -39.14 8.84 3.88
N THR A 688 -39.56 8.37 2.70
CA THR A 688 -40.91 7.86 2.46
C THR A 688 -41.21 6.63 3.32
N ASN A 689 -40.34 5.61 3.32
CA ASN A 689 -40.60 4.40 4.09
C ASN A 689 -40.41 4.63 5.59
N CYS A 690 -39.45 5.46 6.00
CA CYS A 690 -39.30 5.84 7.41
C CYS A 690 -40.56 6.55 7.94
N ASN A 691 -41.17 7.43 7.15
CA ASN A 691 -42.46 8.03 7.52
C ASN A 691 -43.56 6.98 7.66
N ARG A 692 -43.72 6.08 6.68
CA ARG A 692 -44.75 5.03 6.73
C ARG A 692 -44.59 4.11 7.95
N LEU A 693 -43.36 3.68 8.25
CA LEU A 693 -43.05 2.86 9.42
C LEU A 693 -43.35 3.63 10.71
N TYR A 694 -42.94 4.89 10.79
CA TYR A 694 -43.17 5.74 11.96
C TYR A 694 -44.66 5.98 12.20
N ASP A 695 -45.42 6.30 11.15
CA ASP A 695 -46.86 6.59 11.20
C ASP A 695 -47.68 5.35 11.56
N ALA A 696 -47.23 4.15 11.18
CA ALA A 696 -47.86 2.89 11.60
C ALA A 696 -47.49 2.49 13.04
N LEU A 697 -46.23 2.72 13.43
CA LEU A 697 -45.75 2.40 14.78
C LEU A 697 -46.32 3.34 15.84
N HIS A 698 -46.51 4.62 15.51
CA HIS A 698 -46.96 5.64 16.45
C HIS A 698 -48.31 5.29 17.11
N PRO A 699 -49.40 5.00 16.37
CA PRO A 699 -50.66 4.59 16.99
C PRO A 699 -50.51 3.26 17.73
N LEU A 700 -49.78 2.28 17.17
CA LEU A 700 -49.59 0.98 17.80
C LEU A 700 -48.88 1.08 19.17
N ILE A 701 -47.79 1.84 19.27
CA ILE A 701 -46.99 1.98 20.50
C ILE A 701 -47.76 2.72 21.61
N ASN A 702 -48.76 3.52 21.25
CA ASN A 702 -49.64 4.21 22.20
C ASN A 702 -50.69 3.27 22.84
N GLU A 703 -50.97 2.11 22.24
CA GLU A 703 -51.82 1.05 22.82
C GLU A 703 -51.03 0.21 23.83
N LYS A 704 -50.65 0.80 24.96
CA LYS A 704 -49.74 0.21 25.97
C LYS A 704 -50.15 -1.19 26.44
N SER A 705 -51.45 -1.48 26.48
CA SER A 705 -51.99 -2.79 26.89
C SER A 705 -51.51 -3.94 26.01
N LEU A 706 -51.24 -3.71 24.73
CA LEU A 706 -50.73 -4.73 23.81
C LEU A 706 -49.31 -5.21 24.13
N PHE A 707 -48.57 -4.46 24.95
CA PHE A 707 -47.17 -4.75 25.28
C PHE A 707 -47.00 -5.28 26.70
N THR A 708 -48.06 -5.32 27.51
CA THR A 708 -47.99 -5.85 28.88
C THR A 708 -48.07 -7.38 28.85
N PRO A 709 -47.02 -8.11 29.29
CA PRO A 709 -47.03 -9.57 29.27
C PRO A 709 -47.98 -10.14 30.34
N ILE A 710 -48.48 -11.36 30.09
CA ILE A 710 -49.37 -12.06 31.03
C ILE A 710 -48.56 -12.52 32.25
N ASP A 711 -49.06 -12.24 33.46
CA ASP A 711 -48.41 -12.65 34.70
C ASP A 711 -48.50 -14.18 34.88
N SER A 712 -47.44 -14.89 34.47
CA SER A 712 -47.26 -16.29 34.80
C SER A 712 -46.64 -16.38 36.20
N GLY A 713 -47.46 -16.38 37.25
CA GLY A 713 -47.06 -16.32 38.66
C GLY A 713 -46.07 -17.41 39.17
N SER A 714 -45.54 -18.27 38.30
CA SER A 714 -44.49 -19.25 38.57
C SER A 714 -43.06 -18.77 38.28
N ARG A 715 -42.87 -17.60 37.64
CA ARG A 715 -41.55 -17.12 37.17
C ARG A 715 -40.83 -16.15 38.12
N TRP A 716 -41.55 -15.53 39.06
CA TRP A 716 -41.03 -14.46 39.91
C TRP A 716 -41.00 -14.87 41.39
N SER A 717 -39.88 -14.64 42.07
CA SER A 717 -39.86 -14.64 43.54
C SER A 717 -40.03 -13.19 44.02
N ALA A 718 -41.08 -12.95 44.80
CA ALA A 718 -41.50 -11.62 45.24
C ALA A 718 -40.47 -10.86 46.10
N VAL A 719 -39.32 -11.48 46.41
CA VAL A 719 -38.26 -10.91 47.27
C VAL A 719 -37.32 -9.97 46.50
N PHE A 720 -37.17 -10.13 45.17
CA PHE A 720 -36.21 -9.33 44.37
C PHE A 720 -36.84 -8.51 43.24
N PHE A 721 -38.05 -8.83 42.77
CA PHE A 721 -38.77 -8.07 41.74
C PHE A 721 -40.26 -7.96 42.11
N PRO A 722 -40.64 -6.99 42.97
CA PRO A 722 -41.98 -6.89 43.54
C PRO A 722 -43.01 -6.16 42.64
N GLU A 723 -42.63 -5.69 41.46
CA GLU A 723 -43.50 -4.88 40.59
C GLU A 723 -44.36 -5.74 39.65
N PRO A 724 -45.63 -5.36 39.41
CA PRO A 724 -46.48 -6.02 38.42
C PRO A 724 -45.89 -5.91 37.01
N PRO A 725 -46.22 -6.82 36.06
CA PRO A 725 -45.69 -6.77 34.71
C PRO A 725 -45.99 -5.43 34.05
N THR A 726 -44.94 -4.73 33.63
CA THR A 726 -45.00 -3.46 32.90
C THR A 726 -44.56 -3.64 31.45
N SER A 727 -44.78 -2.62 30.62
CA SER A 727 -44.30 -2.63 29.23
C SER A 727 -42.78 -2.81 29.19
N PRO A 728 -42.23 -3.64 28.28
CA PRO A 728 -40.79 -3.86 28.18
C PRO A 728 -40.00 -2.55 28.02
N ASP A 729 -38.84 -2.44 28.68
CA ASP A 729 -37.96 -1.25 28.64
C ASP A 729 -37.69 -0.73 27.21
N GLY A 730 -37.49 -1.61 26.23
CA GLY A 730 -37.29 -1.19 24.84
C GLY A 730 -38.53 -0.54 24.20
N ILE A 731 -39.73 -1.01 24.52
CA ILE A 731 -41.00 -0.40 24.08
C ILE A 731 -41.16 0.96 24.73
N GLN A 732 -40.84 1.08 26.02
CA GLN A 732 -40.87 2.37 26.72
C GLN A 732 -39.87 3.37 26.11
N LYS A 733 -38.64 2.94 25.80
CA LYS A 733 -37.65 3.78 25.11
C LYS A 733 -38.11 4.25 23.73
N ILE A 734 -38.76 3.37 22.95
CA ILE A 734 -39.35 3.74 21.65
C ILE A 734 -40.47 4.76 21.87
N PHE A 735 -41.36 4.52 22.82
CA PHE A 735 -42.43 5.45 23.17
C PHE A 735 -41.88 6.83 23.56
N ASP A 736 -40.90 6.89 24.46
CA ASP A 736 -40.28 8.14 24.92
C ASP A 736 -39.62 8.90 23.76
N LEU A 737 -38.95 8.18 22.85
CA LEU A 737 -38.35 8.76 21.65
C LEU A 737 -39.41 9.36 20.72
N MET A 738 -40.58 8.72 20.59
CA MET A 738 -41.67 9.20 19.74
C MET A 738 -42.41 10.40 20.35
N GLN A 739 -42.51 10.47 21.68
CA GLN A 739 -43.11 11.60 22.39
C GLN A 739 -42.20 12.82 22.47
N ASN A 740 -40.88 12.64 22.36
CA ASN A 740 -39.92 13.71 22.54
C ASN A 740 -39.94 14.71 21.35
N PRO A 741 -40.38 15.97 21.55
CA PRO A 741 -40.41 16.98 20.49
C PRO A 741 -38.99 17.39 20.04
N SER A 742 -38.01 17.23 20.92
CA SER A 742 -36.58 17.52 20.66
C SER A 742 -35.85 16.39 19.92
N ALA A 743 -36.51 15.26 19.65
CA ALA A 743 -35.93 14.16 18.86
C ALA A 743 -35.79 14.47 17.35
N GLY A 744 -36.05 15.71 16.93
CA GLY A 744 -35.96 16.19 15.54
C GLY A 744 -37.25 15.95 14.74
N LYS A 745 -37.42 16.61 13.58
CA LYS A 745 -38.54 16.40 12.64
C LYS A 745 -38.23 15.33 11.57
N ASP A 746 -37.00 14.84 11.53
CA ASP A 746 -36.56 13.87 10.54
C ASP A 746 -36.82 12.45 11.02
N ASN A 747 -37.78 11.78 10.39
CA ASN A 747 -38.13 10.41 10.71
C ASN A 747 -37.03 9.41 10.33
N ILE A 748 -36.06 9.77 9.48
CA ILE A 748 -34.88 8.92 9.23
C ILE A 748 -34.06 8.76 10.51
N VAL A 749 -33.74 9.87 11.18
CA VAL A 749 -32.97 9.87 12.44
C VAL A 749 -33.74 9.18 13.56
N ARG A 750 -35.07 9.35 13.62
CA ARG A 750 -35.91 8.65 14.59
C ARG A 750 -35.91 7.15 14.36
N VAL A 751 -36.09 6.71 13.11
CA VAL A 751 -36.06 5.28 12.76
C VAL A 751 -34.67 4.68 13.01
N GLU A 752 -33.57 5.39 12.73
CA GLU A 752 -32.21 4.97 13.12
C GLU A 752 -32.14 4.62 14.62
N LYS A 753 -32.63 5.50 15.49
CA LYS A 753 -32.62 5.29 16.94
C LYS A 753 -33.58 4.17 17.38
N ILE A 754 -34.74 4.04 16.74
CA ILE A 754 -35.70 2.95 17.00
C ILE A 754 -35.06 1.59 16.64
N LEU A 755 -34.36 1.52 15.50
CA LEU A 755 -33.63 0.32 15.07
C LEU A 755 -32.53 -0.05 16.07
N GLN A 756 -31.78 0.93 16.59
CA GLN A 756 -30.79 0.70 17.65
C GLN A 756 -31.42 0.08 18.90
N ILE A 757 -32.53 0.64 19.38
CA ILE A 757 -33.26 0.10 20.55
C ILE A 757 -33.70 -1.34 20.29
N ALA A 758 -34.28 -1.62 19.13
CA ALA A 758 -34.78 -2.96 18.77
C ALA A 758 -33.66 -4.00 18.64
N LEU A 759 -32.48 -3.58 18.15
CA LEU A 759 -31.33 -4.45 17.95
C LEU A 759 -30.67 -4.86 19.28
N GLU A 760 -30.71 -4.00 20.30
CA GLU A 760 -30.22 -4.35 21.65
C GLU A 760 -31.11 -5.36 22.39
N ARG A 761 -32.31 -5.64 21.89
CA ARG A 761 -33.25 -6.55 22.57
C ARG A 761 -32.93 -8.01 22.25
N PRO A 762 -33.05 -8.95 23.22
CA PRO A 762 -32.81 -10.37 22.98
C PRO A 762 -33.61 -10.91 21.80
N GLU A 763 -33.03 -11.80 20.99
CA GLU A 763 -33.68 -12.29 19.76
C GLU A 763 -35.06 -12.93 20.05
N SER A 764 -35.10 -13.86 21.00
CA SER A 764 -36.29 -14.56 21.47
C SER A 764 -36.54 -14.33 22.95
N ASP A 765 -37.80 -14.18 23.32
CA ASP A 765 -38.28 -14.18 24.71
C ASP A 765 -39.75 -14.57 24.69
N GLU A 766 -40.04 -15.75 25.23
CA GLU A 766 -41.37 -16.36 25.20
C GLU A 766 -42.40 -15.59 26.03
N SER A 767 -41.96 -14.70 26.93
CA SER A 767 -42.87 -13.86 27.71
C SER A 767 -43.46 -12.69 26.91
N ARG A 768 -42.90 -12.38 25.74
CA ARG A 768 -43.32 -11.25 24.92
C ARG A 768 -44.68 -11.48 24.28
N THR A 769 -45.49 -10.43 24.28
CA THR A 769 -46.77 -10.39 23.55
C THR A 769 -46.57 -10.45 22.03
N GLU A 770 -47.63 -10.75 21.29
CA GLU A 770 -47.64 -10.74 19.82
C GLU A 770 -47.16 -9.38 19.27
N ALA A 771 -47.68 -8.26 19.79
CA ALA A 771 -47.29 -6.92 19.37
C ALA A 771 -45.81 -6.61 19.67
N THR A 772 -45.30 -7.04 20.83
CA THR A 772 -43.88 -6.86 21.17
C THR A 772 -42.97 -7.63 20.21
N ASN A 773 -43.34 -8.89 19.90
CA ASN A 773 -42.61 -9.71 18.94
C ASN A 773 -42.69 -9.15 17.52
N SER A 774 -43.85 -8.61 17.13
CA SER A 774 -44.03 -7.94 15.84
C SER A 774 -43.13 -6.71 15.72
N VAL A 775 -43.16 -5.79 16.69
CA VAL A 775 -42.34 -4.57 16.66
C VAL A 775 -40.85 -4.90 16.59
N TYR A 776 -40.32 -5.67 17.54
CA TYR A 776 -38.88 -5.99 17.54
C TYR A 776 -38.48 -6.87 16.36
N GLY A 777 -39.29 -7.88 16.02
CA GLY A 777 -38.99 -8.82 14.94
C GLY A 777 -38.95 -8.15 13.57
N ARG A 778 -39.92 -7.27 13.27
CA ARG A 778 -39.97 -6.53 12.00
C ARG A 778 -38.87 -5.49 11.90
N LEU A 779 -38.61 -4.73 12.97
CA LEU A 779 -37.50 -3.76 12.99
C LEU A 779 -36.14 -4.44 12.78
N ARG A 780 -35.88 -5.57 13.45
CA ARG A 780 -34.64 -6.35 13.22
C ARG A 780 -34.54 -6.95 11.83
N ALA A 781 -35.66 -7.23 11.16
CA ALA A 781 -35.65 -7.79 9.81
C ALA A 781 -35.01 -6.83 8.78
N PHE A 782 -34.99 -5.52 9.04
CA PHE A 782 -34.28 -4.54 8.20
C PHE A 782 -32.76 -4.50 8.44
N LEU A 783 -32.26 -5.23 9.44
CA LEU A 783 -30.86 -5.21 9.89
C LEU A 783 -30.12 -6.51 9.56
N ARG A 784 -30.74 -7.39 8.77
CA ARG A 784 -30.17 -8.69 8.37
C ARG A 784 -30.62 -9.06 6.95
N PRO A 785 -29.91 -9.94 6.26
CA PRO A 785 -30.36 -10.49 4.98
C PRO A 785 -31.73 -11.13 5.11
N ASN A 786 -32.61 -10.86 4.13
CA ASN A 786 -33.89 -11.51 4.01
C ASN A 786 -34.00 -12.11 2.61
N ASN A 787 -34.12 -13.44 2.54
CA ASN A 787 -34.08 -14.18 1.27
C ASN A 787 -35.31 -13.94 0.39
N ASP A 788 -36.41 -13.42 0.98
CA ASP A 788 -37.72 -13.44 0.33
C ASP A 788 -38.34 -12.06 0.10
N ALA A 789 -37.69 -10.96 0.52
CA ALA A 789 -38.28 -9.63 0.37
C ALA A 789 -37.28 -8.46 0.38
N LEU A 790 -37.46 -7.51 -0.55
CA LEU A 790 -36.76 -6.23 -0.55
C LEU A 790 -37.31 -5.29 0.55
N PHE A 791 -36.58 -4.23 0.87
CA PHE A 791 -36.98 -3.25 1.90
C PHE A 791 -38.41 -2.71 1.70
N PRO A 792 -38.85 -2.29 0.49
CA PRO A 792 -40.22 -1.81 0.29
C PRO A 792 -41.29 -2.86 0.61
N GLU A 793 -41.05 -4.13 0.28
CA GLU A 793 -41.98 -5.24 0.54
C GLU A 793 -42.05 -5.55 2.04
N LEU A 794 -40.90 -5.48 2.73
CA LEU A 794 -40.84 -5.59 4.18
C LEU A 794 -41.57 -4.44 4.88
N VAL A 795 -41.46 -3.21 4.36
CA VAL A 795 -42.21 -2.06 4.85
C VAL A 795 -43.71 -2.30 4.68
N GLU A 796 -44.15 -2.74 3.51
CA GLU A 796 -45.57 -3.01 3.24
C GLU A 796 -46.16 -4.04 4.21
N LYS A 797 -45.44 -5.15 4.40
CA LYS A 797 -45.82 -6.21 5.34
C LYS A 797 -45.86 -5.72 6.78
N THR A 798 -44.85 -4.93 7.18
CA THR A 798 -44.72 -4.39 8.53
C THR A 798 -45.84 -3.39 8.84
N VAL A 799 -46.08 -2.44 7.93
CA VAL A 799 -47.13 -1.43 8.09
C VAL A 799 -48.51 -2.07 8.17
N LYS A 800 -48.79 -3.06 7.31
CA LYS A 800 -50.05 -3.81 7.36
C LYS A 800 -50.24 -4.53 8.68
N GLU A 801 -49.24 -5.31 9.11
CA GLU A 801 -49.31 -6.06 10.37
C GLU A 801 -49.50 -5.14 11.58
N TRP A 802 -48.76 -4.03 11.66
CA TRP A 802 -48.90 -3.07 12.75
C TRP A 802 -50.26 -2.35 12.74
N SER A 803 -50.78 -2.02 11.56
CA SER A 803 -52.13 -1.43 11.42
C SER A 803 -53.21 -2.42 11.83
N ASP A 804 -53.09 -3.69 11.45
CA ASP A 804 -54.05 -4.75 11.81
C ASP A 804 -54.06 -4.99 13.32
N LEU A 805 -52.89 -5.02 13.97
CA LEU A 805 -52.78 -5.14 15.44
C LEU A 805 -53.42 -3.94 16.16
N PHE A 806 -53.18 -2.73 15.67
CA PHE A 806 -53.79 -1.52 16.21
C PHE A 806 -55.32 -1.54 16.06
N THR A 807 -55.84 -1.83 14.87
CA THR A 807 -57.30 -1.89 14.62
C THR A 807 -57.97 -2.95 15.47
N LYS A 808 -57.41 -4.17 15.56
CA LYS A 808 -57.95 -5.24 16.43
C LYS A 808 -58.00 -4.81 17.90
N SER A 809 -56.98 -4.11 18.38
CA SER A 809 -56.93 -3.59 19.75
C SER A 809 -58.04 -2.57 20.01
N LYS A 810 -58.25 -1.64 19.07
CA LYS A 810 -59.31 -0.62 19.17
C LYS A 810 -60.70 -1.22 19.11
N GLU A 811 -60.94 -2.19 18.23
CA GLU A 811 -62.21 -2.92 18.15
C GLU A 811 -62.49 -3.69 19.44
N SER A 812 -61.48 -4.38 20.00
CA SER A 812 -61.62 -5.09 21.28
C SER A 812 -61.97 -4.15 22.42
N TYR A 813 -61.30 -3.00 22.52
CA TYR A 813 -61.58 -1.99 23.54
C TYR A 813 -62.99 -1.41 23.40
N LEU A 814 -63.42 -1.08 22.17
CA LEU A 814 -64.78 -0.58 21.91
C LEU A 814 -65.84 -1.63 22.24
N ASN A 815 -65.60 -2.91 21.95
CA ASN A 815 -66.50 -3.98 22.30
C ASN A 815 -66.59 -4.20 23.82
N GLU A 816 -65.47 -4.11 24.54
CA GLU A 816 -65.46 -4.16 26.00
C GLU A 816 -66.23 -2.98 26.62
N VAL A 817 -65.97 -1.75 26.14
CA VAL A 817 -66.67 -0.54 26.60
C VAL A 817 -68.17 -0.57 26.26
N ASN A 818 -68.56 -1.17 25.15
CA ASN A 818 -69.98 -1.34 24.77
C ASN A 818 -70.67 -2.52 25.48
N SER A 819 -69.90 -3.41 26.14
CA SER A 819 -70.39 -4.57 26.89
C SER A 819 -70.46 -4.36 28.41
N LEU A 820 -69.87 -3.25 28.88
CA LEU A 820 -70.01 -2.68 30.22
C LEU A 820 -71.17 -1.67 30.24
#